data_AF-A0A4V6T8Q3-F1
#
_entry.id   AF-A0A4V6T8Q3-F1
#
_cell.length_a   1.000
_cell.length_b   1.000
_cell.length_c   1.000
_cell.angle_alpha   90.00
_cell.angle_beta   90.00
_cell.angle_gamma   90.00
#
_symmetry.space_group_name_H-M   'P 1'
#
loop_
_entity.id
_entity.type
_entity.pdbx_description
1 polymer ?
#
loop_
_entity_poly.entity_id
_entity_poly.type
_entity_poly.pdbx_seq_one_letter_code
_entity_poly.pdbx_strand_id
1 'polypeptide(L)'
;MRSFFSTITLLGFLPGLLALPTKADVQVQSLEKRGARTAAPKGCLSVGSGATYNTIASAIKALGSSKNDACLYIKSGTYKEQLTIDYAGALTFYGETADTSSYKSNKVLITHGISSPAAGSLDASSTMNIRAANFKMYNINVENSFGKGAQAVAVTANANKLSFYGCSFIGYQDTLYVKTGTQYYSNCLMKGAVDYIFGDASAWFDSCTIMSNGPGAITASSRTTSDDTAWYVFNNVNVISDGTDLVGKVFLGRPWRVNARVMFQKSQLSNVVNAAGWTEMADGATPRYYEYKNSGDGSNTSKRKWTINASAAISINTVLGDSYSSWVDQSGTGSSSSSTSTTVSKTAAAKQVTPAKSAVAKGPVCTPTAGGAATKDDTPAIYAAIQKCGNGGTIVIPAGKTYYLNTVLEFDGCKSCVFQLDGTLKASDDLTYWEGKTAILHLKSVPGLTFTGAGVIDGNGQKAWDHFATDSSYKRPTLFYIDGGNNIKMDGWTMINPPNVFHSVKGNALNIAYSNLNMSAVSTSKNLPKNTDGFDIGASTYVTLTDITVLNDDDCVAFKPGSNFTTVIGITCTGSHGLSVGSLGKSNADSVSNIYVSDATMISSSKAVGIKTYPMGNGHGISTVTNVTYTNIKVQNSDYAIQIQSCYGEDGTYCETNGNNAVLKGIVFENFFGTTSKKYPPTTANLNCGAKGTCDVKVKNYAVKAGSGTGQVLCNNTPGSLGVACAKGASG
;
A
#
# COMPACT_ATOMS: atom_id res chain seq x y z
N MET A 1 -17.08 63.94 70.89
CA MET A 1 -18.37 64.60 70.62
C MET A 1 -18.54 64.81 69.12
N ARG A 2 -19.38 64.00 68.47
CA ARG A 2 -20.39 64.39 67.47
C ARG A 2 -20.97 63.11 66.85
N SER A 3 -22.26 62.94 67.12
CA SER A 3 -23.17 61.89 66.65
C SER A 3 -23.48 62.10 65.16
N PHE A 4 -23.71 61.03 64.38
CA PHE A 4 -25.06 60.67 63.88
C PHE A 4 -25.00 59.50 62.88
N PHE A 5 -25.87 58.53 63.19
CA PHE A 5 -26.46 57.42 62.42
C PHE A 5 -26.29 57.39 60.90
N SER A 6 -26.00 56.20 60.36
CA SER A 6 -26.44 55.79 59.02
C SER A 6 -27.20 54.46 59.12
N THR A 7 -28.41 54.48 58.60
CA THR A 7 -29.51 53.54 58.81
C THR A 7 -29.58 52.48 57.71
N ILE A 8 -29.99 51.29 58.13
CA ILE A 8 -30.33 50.04 57.41
C ILE A 8 -31.52 50.20 56.44
N THR A 9 -31.55 49.43 55.32
CA THR A 9 -32.70 48.61 54.79
C THR A 9 -32.19 47.70 53.63
N LEU A 10 -32.05 46.36 53.78
CA LEU A 10 -32.97 45.22 53.44
C LEU A 10 -33.37 45.16 51.93
N LEU A 11 -33.39 44.06 51.15
CA LEU A 11 -33.82 42.64 51.27
C LEU A 11 -32.95 41.78 50.29
N GLY A 12 -32.84 40.44 50.30
CA GLY A 12 -33.59 39.34 50.91
C GLY A 12 -32.91 37.97 50.59
N PHE A 13 -33.46 36.91 51.18
CA PHE A 13 -33.00 35.51 51.28
C PHE A 13 -32.60 34.78 49.98
N LEU A 14 -31.62 33.86 50.07
CA LEU A 14 -31.66 32.56 49.39
C LEU A 14 -30.88 31.50 50.23
N PRO A 15 -31.39 30.26 50.39
CA PRO A 15 -30.80 29.24 51.27
C PRO A 15 -29.67 28.48 50.58
N GLY A 16 -28.72 28.00 51.39
CA GLY A 16 -27.57 27.22 50.93
C GLY A 16 -27.96 25.87 50.32
N LEU A 17 -27.33 25.57 49.18
CA LEU A 17 -27.29 24.24 48.59
C LEU A 17 -25.84 23.74 48.66
N LEU A 18 -25.61 22.64 49.37
CA LEU A 18 -24.38 21.87 49.27
C LEU A 18 -24.19 21.42 47.82
N ALA A 19 -23.17 21.94 47.15
CA ALA A 19 -22.76 21.45 45.84
C ALA A 19 -22.07 20.08 46.00
N LEU A 20 -22.78 19.03 45.59
CA LEU A 20 -22.17 17.74 45.24
C LEU A 20 -21.22 17.96 44.05
N PRO A 21 -20.04 17.31 44.02
CA PRO A 21 -19.15 17.44 42.87
C PRO A 21 -19.83 16.86 41.64
N THR A 22 -20.12 17.70 40.66
CA THR A 22 -20.62 17.30 39.35
C THR A 22 -19.60 16.36 38.72
N LYS A 23 -20.03 15.15 38.35
CA LYS A 23 -19.27 14.24 37.49
C LYS A 23 -18.88 15.02 36.24
N ALA A 24 -17.57 15.17 36.01
CA ALA A 24 -17.06 15.69 34.77
C ALA A 24 -17.49 14.75 33.63
N ASP A 25 -18.29 15.26 32.69
CA ASP A 25 -18.54 14.61 31.41
C ASP A 25 -17.22 14.57 30.64
N VAL A 26 -16.60 13.39 30.63
CA VAL A 26 -15.45 13.12 29.77
C VAL A 26 -15.98 12.92 28.35
N GLN A 27 -16.06 14.02 27.60
CA GLN A 27 -16.28 13.98 26.16
C GLN A 27 -15.11 13.24 25.50
N VAL A 28 -15.38 12.13 24.82
CA VAL A 28 -14.38 11.40 24.01
C VAL A 28 -13.99 12.30 22.84
N GLN A 29 -12.80 12.87 22.93
CA GLN A 29 -12.25 13.75 21.91
C GLN A 29 -12.10 12.97 20.59
N SER A 30 -12.55 13.54 19.48
CA SER A 30 -12.35 12.95 18.15
C SER A 30 -10.87 12.81 17.85
N LEU A 31 -10.36 11.58 17.84
CA LEU A 31 -8.93 11.30 17.65
C LEU A 31 -8.52 11.44 16.18
N GLU A 32 -7.40 12.11 15.91
CA GLU A 32 -6.83 12.23 14.56
C GLU A 32 -6.53 10.85 13.96
N LYS A 33 -7.02 10.62 12.74
CA LYS A 33 -6.82 9.38 12.00
C LYS A 33 -5.46 9.42 11.32
N ARG A 34 -4.61 8.41 11.57
CA ARG A 34 -3.21 8.31 11.10
C ARG A 34 -2.18 9.06 11.95
N GLY A 35 -2.50 9.36 13.21
CA GLY A 35 -1.47 9.55 14.22
C GLY A 35 -0.97 8.20 14.73
N ALA A 36 0.35 8.06 14.91
CA ALA A 36 0.91 6.90 15.60
C ALA A 36 0.17 6.66 16.92
N ARG A 37 -0.28 5.44 17.16
CA ARG A 37 -0.93 5.00 18.40
C ARG A 37 0.11 4.29 19.26
N THR A 38 1.11 5.05 19.69
CA THR A 38 2.19 4.58 20.59
C THR A 38 1.89 4.88 22.06
N ALA A 39 0.81 5.62 22.34
CA ALA A 39 0.32 5.90 23.68
C ALA A 39 -1.21 5.82 23.73
N ALA A 40 -1.73 5.55 24.93
CA ALA A 40 -3.16 5.48 25.16
C ALA A 40 -3.84 6.83 24.91
N PRO A 41 -4.90 6.88 24.09
CA PRO A 41 -5.70 8.08 23.97
C PRO A 41 -6.33 8.47 25.30
N LYS A 42 -6.53 9.77 25.52
CA LYS A 42 -7.16 10.29 26.74
C LYS A 42 -8.54 9.65 26.93
N GLY A 43 -8.77 9.08 28.10
CA GLY A 43 -10.05 8.43 28.46
C GLY A 43 -10.12 6.93 28.12
N CYS A 44 -9.16 6.36 27.40
CA CYS A 44 -9.13 4.92 27.15
C CYS A 44 -8.54 4.15 28.34
N LEU A 45 -9.14 3.00 28.67
CA LEU A 45 -8.52 2.04 29.59
C LEU A 45 -7.32 1.39 28.90
N SER A 46 -6.18 1.36 29.58
CA SER A 46 -4.95 0.76 29.03
C SER A 46 -4.81 -0.70 29.45
N VAL A 47 -4.49 -1.56 28.49
CA VAL A 47 -4.31 -3.00 28.67
C VAL A 47 -2.90 -3.42 28.27
N GLY A 48 -2.30 -4.35 29.02
CA GLY A 48 -1.01 -4.98 28.73
C GLY A 48 0.05 -4.70 29.79
N SER A 49 1.30 -5.11 29.50
CA SER A 49 2.40 -4.98 30.46
C SER A 49 2.61 -3.52 30.91
N GLY A 50 2.67 -3.31 32.23
CA GLY A 50 2.79 -1.99 32.84
C GLY A 50 1.61 -1.06 32.54
N ALA A 51 0.42 -1.59 32.23
CA ALA A 51 -0.83 -0.85 32.12
C ALA A 51 -1.73 -1.10 33.34
N THR A 52 -2.85 -0.37 33.43
CA THR A 52 -3.84 -0.52 34.52
C THR A 52 -4.44 -1.92 34.56
N TYR A 53 -4.65 -2.54 33.40
CA TYR A 53 -5.22 -3.88 33.26
C TYR A 53 -4.25 -4.81 32.56
N ASN A 54 -4.06 -6.01 33.10
CA ASN A 54 -3.15 -7.00 32.51
C ASN A 54 -3.80 -7.79 31.37
N THR A 55 -5.14 -7.89 31.34
CA THR A 55 -5.89 -8.64 30.34
C THR A 55 -7.04 -7.82 29.77
N ILE A 56 -7.43 -8.11 28.52
CA ILE A 56 -8.53 -7.42 27.84
C ILE A 56 -9.85 -7.71 28.58
N ALA A 57 -10.07 -8.95 29.01
CA ALA A 57 -11.25 -9.34 29.77
C ALA A 57 -11.39 -8.54 31.09
N SER A 58 -10.28 -8.30 31.81
CA SER A 58 -10.32 -7.51 33.06
C SER A 58 -10.69 -6.05 32.81
N ALA A 59 -10.23 -5.48 31.70
CA ALA A 59 -10.53 -4.11 31.31
C ALA A 59 -11.99 -3.96 30.83
N ILE A 60 -12.52 -4.92 30.06
CA ILE A 60 -13.94 -4.98 29.70
C ILE A 60 -14.81 -5.10 30.95
N LYS A 61 -14.45 -5.98 31.90
CA LYS A 61 -15.17 -6.12 33.17
C LYS A 61 -15.23 -4.80 33.94
N ALA A 62 -14.17 -4.01 33.89
CA ALA A 62 -14.12 -2.70 34.55
C ALA A 62 -15.02 -1.63 33.89
N LEU A 63 -15.34 -1.75 32.60
CA LEU A 63 -16.31 -0.86 31.94
C LEU A 63 -17.75 -1.09 32.43
N GLY A 64 -18.04 -2.28 32.97
CA GLY A 64 -19.36 -2.64 33.51
C GLY A 64 -20.47 -2.60 32.46
N SER A 65 -21.69 -2.28 32.90
CA SER A 65 -22.91 -2.23 32.08
C SER A 65 -23.28 -0.82 31.59
N SER A 66 -22.29 0.08 31.52
CA SER A 66 -22.48 1.46 31.06
C SER A 66 -22.97 1.53 29.60
N LYS A 67 -23.73 2.58 29.29
CA LYS A 67 -24.16 2.93 27.92
C LYS A 67 -23.33 4.05 27.29
N ASN A 68 -22.42 4.65 28.05
CA ASN A 68 -21.54 5.70 27.56
C ASN A 68 -20.49 5.14 26.60
N ASP A 69 -19.98 5.97 25.71
CA ASP A 69 -18.87 5.60 24.83
C ASP A 69 -17.62 5.27 25.66
N ALA A 70 -16.92 4.21 25.26
CA ALA A 70 -15.73 3.74 25.93
C ALA A 70 -14.66 3.32 24.92
N CYS A 71 -13.40 3.31 25.37
CA CYS A 71 -12.31 2.80 24.56
C CYS A 71 -11.26 2.04 25.38
N LEU A 72 -10.61 1.10 24.70
CA LEU A 72 -9.51 0.29 25.20
C LEU A 72 -8.30 0.56 24.32
N TYR A 73 -7.17 0.90 24.94
CA TYR A 73 -5.87 0.94 24.30
C TYR A 73 -5.08 -0.29 24.72
N ILE A 74 -4.75 -1.14 23.76
CA ILE A 74 -4.14 -2.44 23.99
C ILE A 74 -2.68 -2.33 23.55
N LYS A 75 -1.77 -2.40 24.53
CA LYS A 75 -0.32 -2.37 24.29
C LYS A 75 0.14 -3.59 23.50
N SER A 76 1.28 -3.45 22.83
CA SER A 76 1.91 -4.54 22.06
C SER A 76 2.03 -5.82 22.89
N GLY A 77 1.66 -6.96 22.31
CA GLY A 77 1.71 -8.24 22.99
C GLY A 77 0.76 -9.28 22.41
N THR A 78 0.91 -10.50 22.92
CA THR A 78 0.03 -11.64 22.60
C THR A 78 -0.88 -11.94 23.79
N TYR A 79 -2.18 -11.85 23.57
CA TYR A 79 -3.25 -12.04 24.54
C TYR A 79 -3.93 -13.37 24.27
N LYS A 80 -3.63 -14.37 25.09
CA LYS A 80 -4.25 -15.71 25.00
C LYS A 80 -5.60 -15.71 25.70
N GLU A 81 -6.59 -15.07 25.10
CA GLU A 81 -7.91 -14.83 25.69
C GLU A 81 -9.03 -15.25 24.73
N GLN A 82 -10.11 -15.77 25.31
CA GLN A 82 -11.38 -15.94 24.62
C GLN A 82 -12.35 -14.88 25.11
N LEU A 83 -12.80 -13.99 24.22
CA LEU A 83 -13.49 -12.76 24.58
C LEU A 83 -14.94 -12.77 24.09
N THR A 84 -15.86 -12.32 24.95
CA THR A 84 -17.21 -11.89 24.55
C THR A 84 -17.34 -10.40 24.83
N ILE A 85 -17.61 -9.62 23.78
CA ILE A 85 -17.76 -8.17 23.84
C ILE A 85 -19.25 -7.84 23.83
N ASP A 86 -19.82 -7.70 25.02
CA ASP A 86 -21.24 -7.41 25.22
C ASP A 86 -21.39 -6.13 26.04
N TYR A 87 -21.03 -5.01 25.42
CA TYR A 87 -21.08 -3.68 26.01
C TYR A 87 -22.23 -2.87 25.40
N ALA A 88 -22.97 -2.15 26.25
CA ALA A 88 -24.20 -1.47 25.82
C ALA A 88 -23.95 -0.14 25.08
N GLY A 89 -22.82 0.54 25.34
CA GLY A 89 -22.40 1.75 24.64
C GLY A 89 -21.54 1.48 23.40
N ALA A 90 -21.11 2.53 22.70
CA ALA A 90 -20.11 2.37 21.63
C ALA A 90 -18.74 2.06 22.25
N LEU A 91 -18.07 1.02 21.74
CA LEU A 91 -16.80 0.56 22.28
C LEU A 91 -15.74 0.51 21.18
N THR A 92 -14.62 1.19 21.41
CA THR A 92 -13.50 1.22 20.45
C THR A 92 -12.25 0.56 21.01
N PHE A 93 -11.68 -0.37 20.26
CA PHE A 93 -10.39 -0.99 20.56
C PHE A 93 -9.30 -0.39 19.68
N TYR A 94 -8.21 0.06 20.29
CA TYR A 94 -7.01 0.54 19.62
C TYR A 94 -5.84 -0.38 19.96
N GLY A 95 -5.24 -1.01 18.94
CA GLY A 95 -3.96 -1.69 19.08
C GLY A 95 -2.80 -0.69 19.03
N GLU A 96 -1.79 -0.91 19.86
CA GLU A 96 -0.54 -0.16 19.79
C GLU A 96 0.15 -0.38 18.44
N THR A 97 0.42 0.72 17.72
CA THR A 97 1.18 0.71 16.48
C THR A 97 1.71 2.11 16.17
N ALA A 98 2.87 2.17 15.52
CA ALA A 98 3.37 3.43 14.95
C ALA A 98 2.70 3.76 13.60
N ASP A 99 2.21 2.73 12.90
CA ASP A 99 1.55 2.83 11.61
C ASP A 99 0.14 2.25 11.70
N THR A 100 -0.85 3.12 11.53
CA THR A 100 -2.26 2.74 11.57
C THR A 100 -2.86 2.54 10.17
N SER A 101 -2.08 2.69 9.08
CA SER A 101 -2.64 2.69 7.73
C SER A 101 -2.94 1.29 7.18
N SER A 102 -2.34 0.24 7.76
CA SER A 102 -2.57 -1.14 7.34
C SER A 102 -2.42 -2.15 8.49
N TYR A 103 -2.76 -3.41 8.22
CA TYR A 103 -2.57 -4.53 9.15
C TYR A 103 -1.10 -4.94 9.36
N LYS A 104 -0.19 -4.50 8.50
CA LYS A 104 1.19 -5.03 8.39
C LYS A 104 2.05 -4.69 9.61
N SER A 105 1.75 -3.59 10.29
CA SER A 105 2.52 -3.08 11.45
C SER A 105 1.85 -3.37 12.79
N ASN A 106 0.80 -4.19 12.81
CA ASN A 106 0.06 -4.50 14.04
C ASN A 106 0.96 -5.22 15.06
N LYS A 107 0.96 -4.74 16.31
CA LYS A 107 1.76 -5.32 17.40
C LYS A 107 0.93 -6.11 18.41
N VAL A 108 -0.39 -6.16 18.24
CA VAL A 108 -1.33 -6.82 19.15
C VAL A 108 -1.90 -8.06 18.48
N LEU A 109 -1.79 -9.21 19.15
CA LEU A 109 -2.41 -10.47 18.75
C LEU A 109 -3.33 -10.98 19.87
N ILE A 110 -4.61 -11.17 19.58
CA ILE A 110 -5.56 -11.89 20.45
C ILE A 110 -5.73 -13.29 19.87
N THR A 111 -5.47 -14.33 20.66
CA THR A 111 -5.47 -15.71 20.16
C THR A 111 -6.09 -16.70 21.14
N HIS A 112 -6.89 -17.62 20.62
CA HIS A 112 -7.45 -18.76 21.34
C HIS A 112 -7.69 -19.89 20.33
N GLY A 113 -7.54 -21.15 20.73
CA GLY A 113 -7.61 -22.28 19.80
C GLY A 113 -8.66 -23.30 20.23
N ILE A 114 -9.83 -23.27 19.58
CA ILE A 114 -10.88 -24.27 19.80
C ILE A 114 -11.76 -24.38 18.55
N SER A 115 -12.18 -25.60 18.21
CA SER A 115 -13.09 -25.85 17.09
C SER A 115 -14.56 -25.81 17.55
N SER A 116 -15.49 -25.58 16.63
CA SER A 116 -16.92 -25.55 16.94
C SER A 116 -17.47 -26.89 17.46
N PRO A 117 -17.01 -28.08 17.01
CA PRO A 117 -17.46 -29.33 17.63
C PRO A 117 -17.02 -29.45 19.09
N ALA A 118 -15.80 -29.02 19.43
CA ALA A 118 -15.31 -29.03 20.80
C ALA A 118 -15.96 -27.94 21.68
N ALA A 119 -16.23 -26.77 21.10
CA ALA A 119 -16.88 -25.66 21.80
C ALA A 119 -18.42 -25.78 21.88
N GLY A 120 -19.01 -26.70 21.10
CA GLY A 120 -20.46 -26.91 21.00
C GLY A 120 -21.19 -25.99 20.02
N SER A 121 -20.57 -24.89 19.55
CA SER A 121 -21.13 -24.03 18.50
C SER A 121 -20.06 -23.16 17.82
N LEU A 122 -20.41 -22.55 16.69
CA LEU A 122 -19.56 -21.55 16.00
C LEU A 122 -19.33 -20.30 16.86
N ASP A 123 -20.36 -19.83 17.56
CA ASP A 123 -20.26 -18.67 18.45
C ASP A 123 -19.32 -18.97 19.63
N ALA A 124 -19.41 -20.18 20.19
CA ALA A 124 -18.59 -20.62 21.30
C ALA A 124 -17.17 -20.96 20.88
N SER A 125 -16.89 -21.20 19.59
CA SER A 125 -15.52 -21.38 19.11
C SER A 125 -14.78 -20.09 18.81
N SER A 126 -15.45 -18.93 18.96
CA SER A 126 -14.86 -17.64 18.63
C SER A 126 -13.73 -17.27 19.59
N THR A 127 -12.57 -16.87 19.08
CA THR A 127 -11.57 -16.14 19.88
C THR A 127 -12.14 -14.83 20.39
N MET A 128 -12.93 -14.14 19.55
CA MET A 128 -13.64 -12.92 19.93
C MET A 128 -15.08 -12.92 19.39
N ASN A 129 -16.06 -12.89 20.28
CA ASN A 129 -17.49 -12.81 19.96
C ASN A 129 -18.01 -11.40 20.26
N ILE A 130 -18.31 -10.61 19.23
CA ILE A 130 -18.69 -9.21 19.35
C ILE A 130 -20.21 -9.07 19.22
N ARG A 131 -20.84 -8.58 20.29
CA ARG A 131 -22.29 -8.35 20.40
C ARG A 131 -22.63 -6.87 20.65
N ALA A 132 -21.62 -6.04 20.85
CA ALA A 132 -21.75 -4.60 21.04
C ALA A 132 -22.00 -3.86 19.70
N ALA A 133 -23.13 -3.17 19.57
CA ALA A 133 -23.41 -2.32 18.41
C ALA A 133 -22.48 -1.09 18.36
N ASN A 134 -22.19 -0.57 17.17
CA ASN A 134 -21.25 0.53 16.94
C ASN A 134 -19.81 0.25 17.40
N PHE A 135 -19.45 -1.02 17.58
CA PHE A 135 -18.09 -1.39 17.97
C PHE A 135 -17.09 -1.10 16.85
N LYS A 136 -15.91 -0.61 17.24
CA LYS A 136 -14.80 -0.31 16.32
C LYS A 136 -13.52 -0.98 16.79
N MET A 137 -12.70 -1.45 15.85
CA MET A 137 -11.39 -2.01 16.15
C MET A 137 -10.34 -1.56 15.15
N TYR A 138 -9.18 -1.15 15.65
CA TYR A 138 -8.07 -0.62 14.86
C TYR A 138 -6.78 -1.39 15.16
N ASN A 139 -6.11 -1.87 14.12
CA ASN A 139 -4.73 -2.39 14.17
C ASN A 139 -4.49 -3.53 15.17
N ILE A 140 -5.45 -4.45 15.26
CA ILE A 140 -5.37 -5.65 16.11
C ILE A 140 -5.50 -6.90 15.23
N ASN A 141 -4.65 -7.89 15.50
CA ASN A 141 -4.75 -9.22 14.93
C ASN A 141 -5.58 -10.11 15.86
N VAL A 142 -6.55 -10.86 15.31
CA VAL A 142 -7.33 -11.86 16.02
C VAL A 142 -7.19 -13.20 15.29
N GLU A 143 -6.78 -14.22 16.02
CA GLU A 143 -6.51 -15.55 15.49
C GLU A 143 -7.32 -16.61 16.24
N ASN A 144 -7.91 -17.56 15.50
CA ASN A 144 -8.22 -18.86 16.08
C ASN A 144 -7.12 -19.85 15.73
N SER A 145 -6.36 -20.26 16.74
CA SER A 145 -5.15 -21.06 16.56
C SER A 145 -5.42 -22.57 16.39
N PHE A 146 -6.68 -23.00 16.27
CA PHE A 146 -7.04 -24.42 16.07
C PHE A 146 -6.46 -25.00 14.77
N GLY A 147 -6.44 -24.21 13.70
CA GLY A 147 -5.91 -24.62 12.39
C GLY A 147 -6.85 -25.53 11.59
N LYS A 148 -6.29 -26.44 10.80
CA LYS A 148 -7.03 -27.29 9.86
C LYS A 148 -7.73 -28.46 10.57
N GLY A 149 -8.99 -28.70 10.24
CA GLY A 149 -9.68 -29.96 10.57
C GLY A 149 -11.17 -29.82 10.87
N ALA A 150 -11.60 -28.65 11.32
CA ALA A 150 -12.99 -28.31 11.66
C ALA A 150 -13.17 -26.80 11.64
N GLN A 151 -14.42 -26.34 11.70
CA GLN A 151 -14.75 -24.92 11.83
C GLN A 151 -14.15 -24.34 13.12
N ALA A 152 -13.50 -23.19 13.02
CA ALA A 152 -12.88 -22.53 14.17
C ALA A 152 -12.84 -21.01 13.94
N VAL A 153 -13.68 -20.29 14.69
CA VAL A 153 -13.96 -18.88 14.42
C VAL A 153 -12.92 -17.99 15.11
N ALA A 154 -12.29 -17.09 14.36
CA ALA A 154 -11.45 -16.05 14.95
C ALA A 154 -12.33 -14.93 15.51
N VAL A 155 -13.26 -14.43 14.69
CA VAL A 155 -14.19 -13.37 15.09
C VAL A 155 -15.62 -13.71 14.68
N THR A 156 -16.53 -13.66 15.65
CA THR A 156 -17.98 -13.56 15.39
C THR A 156 -18.39 -12.09 15.51
N ALA A 157 -18.76 -11.50 14.38
CA ALA A 157 -19.29 -10.14 14.29
C ALA A 157 -20.82 -10.19 14.30
N ASN A 158 -21.43 -9.98 15.48
CA ASN A 158 -22.84 -10.23 15.76
C ASN A 158 -23.54 -9.00 16.35
N ALA A 159 -23.48 -7.87 15.65
CA ALA A 159 -24.19 -6.65 16.01
C ALA A 159 -24.31 -5.71 14.80
N ASN A 160 -25.03 -4.60 14.94
CA ASN A 160 -25.16 -3.59 13.91
C ASN A 160 -24.02 -2.56 13.97
N LYS A 161 -23.61 -2.02 12.81
CA LYS A 161 -22.62 -0.94 12.66
C LYS A 161 -21.23 -1.29 13.19
N LEU A 162 -20.74 -2.49 12.87
CA LEU A 162 -19.40 -2.94 13.25
C LEU A 162 -18.36 -2.43 12.25
N SER A 163 -17.24 -1.88 12.71
CA SER A 163 -16.18 -1.37 11.81
C SER A 163 -14.77 -1.79 12.23
N PHE A 164 -13.97 -2.20 11.25
CA PHE A 164 -12.62 -2.73 11.46
C PHE A 164 -11.63 -2.07 10.50
N TYR A 165 -10.47 -1.63 11.02
CA TYR A 165 -9.49 -0.85 10.26
C TYR A 165 -8.08 -1.40 10.50
N GLY A 166 -7.42 -1.85 9.43
CA GLY A 166 -6.07 -2.38 9.55
C GLY A 166 -6.01 -3.62 10.45
N CYS A 167 -7.08 -4.38 10.62
CA CYS A 167 -7.10 -5.57 11.48
C CYS A 167 -6.72 -6.83 10.70
N SER A 168 -6.28 -7.88 11.39
CA SER A 168 -6.14 -9.22 10.78
C SER A 168 -7.09 -10.22 11.44
N PHE A 169 -7.75 -11.05 10.64
CA PHE A 169 -8.58 -12.17 11.08
C PHE A 169 -8.00 -13.46 10.51
N ILE A 170 -7.51 -14.34 11.38
CA ILE A 170 -6.63 -15.46 10.99
C ILE A 170 -7.23 -16.78 11.46
N GLY A 171 -7.38 -17.73 10.54
CA GLY A 171 -7.88 -19.07 10.82
C GLY A 171 -7.69 -20.01 9.63
N TYR A 172 -8.52 -21.06 9.55
CA TYR A 172 -8.49 -22.03 8.45
C TYR A 172 -9.87 -22.29 7.86
N GLN A 173 -10.81 -22.84 8.64
CA GLN A 173 -12.20 -23.01 8.21
C GLN A 173 -13.09 -22.15 9.09
N ASP A 174 -14.01 -21.40 8.47
CA ASP A 174 -14.99 -20.54 9.15
C ASP A 174 -14.31 -19.47 10.03
N THR A 175 -13.41 -18.67 9.46
CA THR A 175 -12.56 -17.72 10.21
C THR A 175 -13.29 -16.46 10.68
N LEU A 176 -13.90 -15.71 9.77
CA LEU A 176 -14.63 -14.48 10.06
C LEU A 176 -16.12 -14.72 9.85
N TYR A 177 -16.85 -14.85 10.96
CA TYR A 177 -18.28 -15.00 10.96
C TYR A 177 -18.94 -13.61 10.96
N VAL A 178 -19.23 -13.09 9.76
CA VAL A 178 -20.03 -11.88 9.54
C VAL A 178 -21.51 -12.18 9.78
N LYS A 179 -21.85 -12.48 11.04
CA LYS A 179 -23.09 -13.15 11.43
C LYS A 179 -24.35 -12.35 11.14
N THR A 180 -24.40 -11.06 11.51
CA THR A 180 -25.59 -10.21 11.30
C THR A 180 -25.26 -8.72 11.34
N GLY A 181 -26.22 -7.87 10.96
CA GLY A 181 -26.11 -6.41 10.99
C GLY A 181 -25.34 -5.83 9.81
N THR A 182 -24.97 -4.55 9.92
CA THR A 182 -24.11 -3.84 8.94
C THR A 182 -22.65 -3.81 9.40
N GLN A 183 -21.72 -4.12 8.49
CA GLN A 183 -20.31 -4.31 8.83
C GLN A 183 -19.39 -3.68 7.78
N TYR A 184 -18.33 -3.00 8.23
CA TYR A 184 -17.35 -2.33 7.38
C TYR A 184 -15.92 -2.76 7.73
N TYR A 185 -15.15 -3.13 6.71
CA TYR A 185 -13.76 -3.57 6.84
C TYR A 185 -12.88 -2.76 5.88
N SER A 186 -11.80 -2.17 6.38
CA SER A 186 -10.89 -1.36 5.55
C SER A 186 -9.43 -1.69 5.83
N ASN A 187 -8.67 -1.96 4.76
CA ASN A 187 -7.24 -2.29 4.85
C ASN A 187 -6.96 -3.48 5.80
N CYS A 188 -7.92 -4.40 5.94
CA CYS A 188 -7.81 -5.57 6.80
C CYS A 188 -7.23 -6.78 6.05
N LEU A 189 -6.68 -7.73 6.80
CA LEU A 189 -6.34 -9.07 6.32
C LEU A 189 -7.41 -10.06 6.78
N MET A 190 -7.95 -10.85 5.85
CA MET A 190 -8.74 -12.04 6.16
C MET A 190 -7.98 -13.26 5.62
N LYS A 191 -7.57 -14.17 6.51
CA LYS A 191 -6.78 -15.35 6.17
C LYS A 191 -7.49 -16.66 6.53
N GLY A 192 -7.70 -17.54 5.55
CA GLY A 192 -8.30 -18.87 5.74
C GLY A 192 -8.37 -19.69 4.45
N ALA A 193 -8.99 -20.87 4.47
CA ALA A 193 -9.06 -21.82 3.37
C ALA A 193 -10.49 -22.10 2.92
N VAL A 194 -11.41 -22.36 3.86
CA VAL A 194 -12.77 -22.81 3.58
C VAL A 194 -13.76 -21.91 4.32
N ASP A 195 -14.67 -21.30 3.56
CA ASP A 195 -15.78 -20.47 4.06
C ASP A 195 -15.31 -19.40 5.04
N TYR A 196 -14.11 -18.86 4.83
CA TYR A 196 -13.44 -18.06 5.86
C TYR A 196 -14.00 -16.64 6.01
N ILE A 197 -14.97 -16.26 5.19
CA ILE A 197 -15.86 -15.11 5.36
C ILE A 197 -17.31 -15.58 5.14
N PHE A 198 -18.10 -15.70 6.19
CA PHE A 198 -19.40 -16.38 6.12
C PHE A 198 -20.44 -15.77 7.07
N GLY A 199 -21.73 -16.02 6.82
CA GLY A 199 -22.84 -15.48 7.64
C GLY A 199 -23.94 -14.75 6.85
N ASP A 200 -24.66 -13.85 7.52
CA ASP A 200 -25.87 -13.18 7.02
C ASP A 200 -25.82 -11.64 7.07
N ALA A 201 -24.69 -11.06 7.46
CA ALA A 201 -24.56 -9.61 7.54
C ALA A 201 -24.60 -8.93 6.16
N SER A 202 -24.91 -7.63 6.15
CA SER A 202 -24.58 -6.77 5.01
C SER A 202 -23.20 -6.16 5.25
N ALA A 203 -22.20 -6.59 4.48
CA ALA A 203 -20.79 -6.32 4.73
C ALA A 203 -20.07 -5.71 3.51
N TRP A 204 -19.32 -4.63 3.76
CA TRP A 204 -18.44 -3.98 2.79
C TRP A 204 -16.98 -4.16 3.17
N PHE A 205 -16.19 -4.72 2.25
CA PHE A 205 -14.74 -4.92 2.40
C PHE A 205 -14.02 -4.01 1.40
N ASP A 206 -13.21 -3.07 1.89
CA ASP A 206 -12.54 -2.05 1.09
C ASP A 206 -11.02 -2.12 1.22
N SER A 207 -10.33 -2.29 0.09
CA SER A 207 -8.86 -2.36 0.06
C SER A 207 -8.28 -3.43 0.99
N CYS A 208 -9.04 -4.49 1.25
CA CYS A 208 -8.62 -5.60 2.10
C CYS A 208 -7.74 -6.60 1.34
N THR A 209 -6.91 -7.33 2.08
CA THR A 209 -6.22 -8.52 1.57
C THR A 209 -7.00 -9.77 1.97
N ILE A 210 -7.31 -10.58 0.98
CA ILE A 210 -8.06 -11.82 1.09
C ILE A 210 -7.08 -12.96 0.79
N MET A 211 -6.57 -13.61 1.83
CA MET A 211 -5.40 -14.48 1.75
C MET A 211 -5.78 -15.94 2.01
N SER A 212 -5.68 -16.78 0.99
CA SER A 212 -5.96 -18.20 1.11
C SER A 212 -4.76 -19.02 1.60
N ASN A 213 -4.95 -19.84 2.63
CA ASN A 213 -3.95 -20.78 3.17
C ASN A 213 -4.26 -22.26 2.90
N GLY A 214 -5.25 -22.53 2.06
CA GLY A 214 -5.65 -23.87 1.62
C GLY A 214 -6.70 -23.80 0.50
N PRO A 215 -6.97 -24.92 -0.20
CA PRO A 215 -8.03 -24.99 -1.20
C PRO A 215 -9.39 -24.87 -0.53
N GLY A 216 -10.35 -24.23 -1.19
CA GLY A 216 -11.69 -24.03 -0.65
C GLY A 216 -12.39 -22.79 -1.21
N ALA A 217 -13.35 -22.26 -0.47
CA ALA A 217 -14.12 -21.09 -0.85
C ALA A 217 -13.83 -19.91 0.08
N ILE A 218 -13.77 -18.69 -0.47
CA ILE A 218 -13.60 -17.46 0.30
C ILE A 218 -14.88 -17.15 1.07
N THR A 219 -16.01 -17.12 0.36
CA THR A 219 -17.28 -16.67 0.93
C THR A 219 -18.32 -17.78 1.05
N ALA A 220 -19.11 -17.71 2.13
CA ALA A 220 -20.29 -18.56 2.31
C ALA A 220 -21.47 -17.75 2.91
N SER A 221 -22.27 -17.13 2.04
CA SER A 221 -23.42 -16.31 2.44
C SER A 221 -24.62 -17.20 2.82
N SER A 222 -25.22 -16.95 3.99
CA SER A 222 -26.44 -17.62 4.49
C SER A 222 -27.75 -16.94 4.10
N ARG A 223 -27.69 -15.93 3.22
CA ARG A 223 -28.89 -15.27 2.70
C ARG A 223 -29.89 -16.29 2.12
N THR A 224 -31.10 -16.31 2.68
CA THR A 224 -32.11 -17.36 2.41
C THR A 224 -33.25 -16.90 1.53
N THR A 225 -33.71 -15.65 1.65
CA THR A 225 -34.87 -15.13 0.91
C THR A 225 -34.46 -14.14 -0.16
N SER A 226 -35.31 -13.94 -1.17
CA SER A 226 -35.02 -13.07 -2.32
C SER A 226 -35.24 -11.58 -2.02
N ASP A 227 -36.00 -11.25 -0.99
CA ASP A 227 -36.32 -9.90 -0.48
C ASP A 227 -35.28 -9.33 0.50
N ASP A 228 -34.45 -10.19 1.11
CA ASP A 228 -33.35 -9.75 1.98
C ASP A 228 -32.39 -8.82 1.23
N THR A 229 -32.12 -7.63 1.76
CA THR A 229 -31.27 -6.61 1.14
C THR A 229 -29.77 -6.76 1.44
N ALA A 230 -29.36 -7.76 2.24
CA ALA A 230 -27.96 -7.97 2.61
C ALA A 230 -27.04 -8.26 1.41
N TRP A 231 -25.84 -7.68 1.44
CA TRP A 231 -24.79 -7.88 0.44
C TRP A 231 -23.46 -8.20 1.08
N TYR A 232 -22.69 -9.09 0.46
CA TYR A 232 -21.23 -9.03 0.57
C TYR A 232 -20.68 -8.29 -0.63
N VAL A 233 -19.95 -7.20 -0.39
CA VAL A 233 -19.23 -6.48 -1.45
C VAL A 233 -17.75 -6.38 -1.10
N PHE A 234 -16.93 -6.96 -1.96
CA PHE A 234 -15.48 -6.87 -1.96
C PHE A 234 -15.07 -5.83 -3.00
N ASN A 235 -14.67 -4.66 -2.53
CA ASN A 235 -14.29 -3.52 -3.34
C ASN A 235 -12.78 -3.25 -3.24
N ASN A 236 -12.10 -3.16 -4.38
CA ASN A 236 -10.65 -2.92 -4.45
C ASN A 236 -9.82 -3.93 -3.61
N VAL A 237 -10.30 -5.16 -3.42
CA VAL A 237 -9.58 -6.15 -2.60
C VAL A 237 -8.49 -6.85 -3.42
N ASN A 238 -7.52 -7.44 -2.72
CA ASN A 238 -6.51 -8.30 -3.32
C ASN A 238 -6.68 -9.75 -2.84
N VAL A 239 -7.05 -10.66 -3.76
CA VAL A 239 -7.22 -12.10 -3.49
C VAL A 239 -5.94 -12.84 -3.86
N ILE A 240 -5.26 -13.40 -2.85
CA ILE A 240 -3.94 -14.03 -2.96
C ILE A 240 -3.86 -15.33 -2.16
N SER A 241 -2.76 -16.06 -2.26
CA SER A 241 -2.40 -17.08 -1.26
C SER A 241 -1.38 -16.55 -0.26
N ASP A 242 -1.20 -17.27 0.85
CA ASP A 242 -0.15 -17.02 1.84
C ASP A 242 1.22 -17.60 1.45
N GLY A 243 1.42 -17.90 0.16
CA GLY A 243 2.56 -18.66 -0.34
C GLY A 243 2.23 -20.13 -0.64
N THR A 244 1.08 -20.64 -0.19
CA THR A 244 0.60 -21.97 -0.59
C THR A 244 0.27 -22.02 -2.10
N ASP A 245 0.66 -23.09 -2.79
CA ASP A 245 0.27 -23.32 -4.19
C ASP A 245 -1.23 -23.67 -4.28
N LEU A 246 -2.01 -22.64 -4.59
CA LEU A 246 -3.46 -22.70 -4.70
C LEU A 246 -3.96 -22.35 -6.10
N VAL A 247 -3.11 -22.43 -7.13
CA VAL A 247 -3.48 -22.04 -8.50
C VAL A 247 -4.75 -22.77 -8.94
N GLY A 248 -5.81 -22.00 -9.20
CA GLY A 248 -7.13 -22.50 -9.58
C GLY A 248 -7.85 -23.34 -8.52
N LYS A 249 -7.44 -23.31 -7.25
CA LYS A 249 -8.02 -24.13 -6.16
C LYS A 249 -8.92 -23.36 -5.21
N VAL A 250 -9.06 -22.04 -5.38
CA VAL A 250 -9.85 -21.17 -4.50
C VAL A 250 -11.09 -20.67 -5.23
N PHE A 251 -12.27 -20.89 -4.68
CA PHE A 251 -13.51 -20.31 -5.17
C PHE A 251 -13.76 -18.96 -4.48
N LEU A 252 -14.22 -17.95 -5.22
CA LEU A 252 -14.73 -16.68 -4.69
C LEU A 252 -15.87 -16.89 -3.68
N GLY A 253 -16.62 -17.99 -3.80
CA GLY A 253 -17.62 -18.37 -2.81
C GLY A 253 -18.47 -19.57 -3.17
N ARG A 254 -19.36 -19.90 -2.24
CA ARG A 254 -20.41 -20.90 -2.39
C ARG A 254 -21.66 -20.56 -1.57
N PRO A 255 -22.85 -21.04 -1.97
CA PRO A 255 -24.10 -20.64 -1.33
C PRO A 255 -24.34 -21.47 -0.06
N TRP A 256 -24.06 -20.93 1.13
CA TRP A 256 -24.45 -21.61 2.38
C TRP A 256 -25.97 -21.75 2.49
N ARG A 257 -26.71 -20.79 1.91
CA ARG A 257 -28.15 -20.87 1.68
C ARG A 257 -28.50 -20.47 0.26
N VAL A 258 -29.71 -20.84 -0.14
CA VAL A 258 -30.16 -20.88 -1.53
C VAL A 258 -30.14 -19.53 -2.27
N ASN A 259 -30.13 -18.41 -1.56
CA ASN A 259 -30.20 -17.06 -2.13
C ASN A 259 -28.92 -16.23 -1.87
N ALA A 260 -27.77 -16.90 -1.72
CA ALA A 260 -26.49 -16.24 -1.48
C ALA A 260 -26.20 -15.11 -2.48
N ARG A 261 -25.64 -13.99 -1.97
CA ARG A 261 -25.40 -12.80 -2.79
C ARG A 261 -24.06 -12.14 -2.47
N VAL A 262 -23.18 -12.10 -3.47
CA VAL A 262 -21.79 -11.63 -3.34
C VAL A 262 -21.37 -10.85 -4.57
N MET A 263 -20.61 -9.77 -4.36
CA MET A 263 -20.00 -8.93 -5.38
C MET A 263 -18.49 -8.86 -5.17
N PHE A 264 -17.70 -9.18 -6.19
CA PHE A 264 -16.31 -8.74 -6.28
C PHE A 264 -16.22 -7.64 -7.33
N GLN A 265 -15.71 -6.46 -6.94
CA GLN A 265 -15.60 -5.33 -7.83
C GLN A 265 -14.27 -4.61 -7.73
N LYS A 266 -13.73 -4.19 -8.88
CA LYS A 266 -12.47 -3.44 -8.99
C LYS A 266 -11.32 -4.14 -8.27
N SER A 267 -11.41 -5.46 -8.12
CA SER A 267 -10.55 -6.23 -7.24
C SER A 267 -9.50 -7.00 -8.04
N GLN A 268 -8.33 -7.17 -7.45
CA GLN A 268 -7.26 -7.97 -8.01
C GLN A 268 -7.46 -9.43 -7.59
N LEU A 269 -7.80 -10.29 -8.54
CA LEU A 269 -7.99 -11.71 -8.36
C LEU A 269 -6.78 -12.45 -8.93
N SER A 270 -5.89 -12.95 -8.06
CA SER A 270 -4.72 -13.72 -8.50
C SER A 270 -5.11 -15.09 -9.07
N ASN A 271 -4.14 -15.79 -9.65
CA ASN A 271 -4.32 -17.11 -10.27
C ASN A 271 -4.80 -18.21 -9.31
N VAL A 272 -4.90 -17.93 -8.01
CA VAL A 272 -5.49 -18.86 -7.03
C VAL A 272 -6.97 -19.12 -7.31
N VAL A 273 -7.66 -18.14 -7.94
CA VAL A 273 -9.10 -18.24 -8.21
C VAL A 273 -9.38 -19.32 -9.25
N ASN A 274 -10.21 -20.28 -8.90
CA ASN A 274 -10.73 -21.32 -9.76
C ASN A 274 -11.51 -20.70 -10.93
N ALA A 275 -11.36 -21.25 -12.14
CA ALA A 275 -12.03 -20.73 -13.32
C ALA A 275 -13.56 -20.69 -13.20
N ALA A 276 -14.17 -21.65 -12.50
CA ALA A 276 -15.60 -21.63 -12.20
C ALA A 276 -16.00 -20.46 -11.29
N GLY A 277 -15.05 -19.92 -10.52
CA GLY A 277 -15.22 -18.82 -9.55
C GLY A 277 -16.06 -19.20 -8.35
N TRP A 278 -17.17 -19.92 -8.56
CA TRP A 278 -18.16 -20.24 -7.55
C TRP A 278 -18.45 -21.74 -7.56
N THR A 279 -18.72 -22.32 -6.39
CA THR A 279 -18.98 -23.75 -6.23
C THR A 279 -20.27 -24.03 -5.46
N GLU A 280 -20.76 -25.27 -5.54
CA GLU A 280 -22.01 -25.72 -4.90
C GLU A 280 -21.87 -25.92 -3.39
N MET A 281 -23.00 -25.78 -2.68
CA MET A 281 -23.15 -26.14 -1.28
C MET A 281 -24.60 -26.43 -0.92
N ALA A 282 -25.50 -25.44 -0.99
CA ALA A 282 -26.92 -25.65 -0.77
C ALA A 282 -27.62 -26.24 -2.00
N ASP A 283 -28.42 -27.27 -1.80
CA ASP A 283 -29.25 -27.88 -2.85
C ASP A 283 -30.30 -26.88 -3.36
N GLY A 284 -30.52 -26.85 -4.68
CA GLY A 284 -31.50 -25.93 -5.30
C GLY A 284 -31.12 -24.45 -5.23
N ALA A 285 -29.87 -24.11 -4.94
CA ALA A 285 -29.44 -22.72 -4.81
C ALA A 285 -29.55 -21.95 -6.14
N THR A 286 -30.03 -20.71 -6.04
CA THR A 286 -30.09 -19.70 -7.11
C THR A 286 -29.30 -18.45 -6.71
N PRO A 287 -27.99 -18.59 -6.46
CA PRO A 287 -27.19 -17.48 -5.96
C PRO A 287 -27.07 -16.36 -6.98
N ARG A 288 -26.89 -15.14 -6.48
CA ARG A 288 -26.61 -13.96 -7.29
C ARG A 288 -25.18 -13.52 -7.05
N TYR A 289 -24.27 -14.03 -7.87
CA TYR A 289 -22.86 -13.70 -7.80
C TYR A 289 -22.50 -12.71 -8.89
N TYR A 290 -21.79 -11.67 -8.51
CA TYR A 290 -21.48 -10.57 -9.39
C TYR A 290 -19.98 -10.29 -9.41
N GLU A 291 -19.49 -9.98 -10.61
CA GLU A 291 -18.13 -9.52 -10.82
C GLU A 291 -18.16 -8.24 -11.66
N TYR A 292 -17.36 -7.22 -11.29
CA TYR A 292 -17.26 -5.96 -12.03
C TYR A 292 -15.84 -5.43 -12.06
N LYS A 293 -15.26 -5.32 -13.26
CA LYS A 293 -13.93 -4.74 -13.47
C LYS A 293 -12.86 -5.31 -12.53
N ASN A 294 -12.95 -6.61 -12.22
CA ASN A 294 -11.87 -7.30 -11.55
C ASN A 294 -10.71 -7.49 -12.53
N SER A 295 -9.49 -7.48 -12.02
CA SER A 295 -8.24 -7.66 -12.77
C SER A 295 -7.43 -8.83 -12.19
N GLY A 296 -6.38 -9.26 -12.89
CA GLY A 296 -5.51 -10.36 -12.46
C GLY A 296 -5.84 -11.71 -13.08
N ASP A 297 -4.92 -12.65 -12.95
CA ASP A 297 -4.97 -13.96 -13.62
C ASP A 297 -6.23 -14.77 -13.29
N GLY A 298 -6.78 -14.58 -12.10
CA GLY A 298 -8.01 -15.22 -11.64
C GLY A 298 -9.28 -14.53 -12.08
N SER A 299 -9.22 -13.38 -12.77
CA SER A 299 -10.39 -12.53 -13.06
C SER A 299 -11.19 -12.90 -14.31
N ASN A 300 -10.72 -13.86 -15.11
CA ASN A 300 -11.43 -14.25 -16.33
C ASN A 300 -12.79 -14.90 -15.99
N THR A 301 -13.88 -14.26 -16.44
CA THR A 301 -15.23 -14.70 -16.11
C THR A 301 -15.84 -15.70 -17.11
N SER A 302 -15.15 -16.07 -18.19
CA SER A 302 -15.70 -16.89 -19.29
C SER A 302 -16.17 -18.29 -18.89
N LYS A 303 -15.62 -18.86 -17.81
CA LYS A 303 -15.97 -20.19 -17.29
C LYS A 303 -16.77 -20.13 -16.00
N ARG A 304 -17.19 -18.93 -15.59
CA ARG A 304 -17.82 -18.75 -14.29
C ARG A 304 -19.17 -19.41 -14.20
N LYS A 305 -19.43 -20.02 -13.04
CA LYS A 305 -20.72 -20.56 -12.67
C LYS A 305 -21.56 -19.49 -11.98
N TRP A 306 -22.83 -19.36 -12.35
CA TRP A 306 -23.82 -18.42 -11.78
C TRP A 306 -23.43 -16.93 -11.79
N THR A 307 -22.32 -16.56 -12.43
CA THR A 307 -21.86 -15.18 -12.42
C THR A 307 -22.69 -14.32 -13.34
N ILE A 308 -23.16 -13.22 -12.76
CA ILE A 308 -23.76 -12.10 -13.44
C ILE A 308 -22.64 -11.08 -13.63
N ASN A 309 -22.17 -10.92 -14.87
CA ASN A 309 -21.23 -9.85 -15.19
C ASN A 309 -21.97 -8.51 -15.00
N ALA A 310 -21.64 -7.78 -13.94
CA ALA A 310 -22.34 -6.55 -13.62
C ALA A 310 -21.95 -5.44 -14.62
N SER A 311 -22.88 -4.54 -14.92
CA SER A 311 -22.65 -3.38 -15.78
C SER A 311 -22.09 -2.16 -15.03
N ALA A 312 -22.24 -2.14 -13.70
CA ALA A 312 -21.76 -1.11 -12.80
C ALA A 312 -21.32 -1.70 -11.46
N ALA A 313 -20.48 -0.96 -10.73
CA ALA A 313 -20.16 -1.24 -9.35
C ALA A 313 -21.36 -0.96 -8.44
N ILE A 314 -21.48 -1.73 -7.35
CA ILE A 314 -22.42 -1.45 -6.27
C ILE A 314 -21.83 -0.35 -5.39
N SER A 315 -22.67 0.60 -4.97
CA SER A 315 -22.29 1.68 -4.07
C SER A 315 -22.30 1.21 -2.62
N ILE A 316 -21.46 1.81 -1.77
CA ILE A 316 -21.44 1.51 -0.34
C ILE A 316 -22.78 1.83 0.35
N ASN A 317 -23.48 2.88 -0.10
CA ASN A 317 -24.83 3.24 0.36
C ASN A 317 -25.84 2.10 0.16
N THR A 318 -25.76 1.39 -0.96
CA THR A 318 -26.63 0.23 -1.25
C THR A 318 -26.42 -0.89 -0.24
N VAL A 319 -25.21 -1.02 0.30
CA VAL A 319 -24.81 -2.13 1.18
C VAL A 319 -25.01 -1.78 2.65
N LEU A 320 -24.65 -0.56 3.05
CA LEU A 320 -24.61 -0.13 4.46
C LEU A 320 -25.67 0.92 4.83
N GLY A 321 -26.48 1.35 3.85
CA GLY A 321 -27.46 2.42 3.99
C GLY A 321 -26.85 3.82 3.90
N ASP A 322 -27.69 4.84 3.67
CA ASP A 322 -27.22 6.21 3.47
C ASP A 322 -26.58 6.85 4.71
N SER A 323 -26.89 6.31 5.89
CA SER A 323 -26.31 6.76 7.16
C SER A 323 -24.92 6.18 7.44
N TYR A 324 -24.33 5.39 6.53
CA TYR A 324 -23.05 4.71 6.78
C TYR A 324 -21.93 5.67 7.23
N SER A 325 -21.91 6.88 6.67
CA SER A 325 -20.91 7.90 6.98
C SER A 325 -20.92 8.38 8.43
N SER A 326 -22.03 8.18 9.16
CA SER A 326 -22.16 8.56 10.58
C SER A 326 -21.45 7.61 11.54
N TRP A 327 -21.20 6.37 11.14
CA TRP A 327 -20.61 5.34 12.01
C TRP A 327 -19.33 4.73 11.44
N VAL A 328 -19.18 4.71 10.11
CA VAL A 328 -17.91 4.41 9.45
C VAL A 328 -16.99 5.63 9.54
N ASP A 329 -15.80 5.40 10.05
CA ASP A 329 -14.74 6.40 10.09
C ASP A 329 -14.26 6.77 8.67
N GLN A 330 -14.61 7.98 8.22
CA GLN A 330 -14.44 8.45 6.83
C GLN A 330 -13.02 8.90 6.46
N SER A 331 -12.10 9.02 7.41
CA SER A 331 -10.77 9.53 7.09
C SER A 331 -9.96 8.51 6.24
N GLY A 332 -9.87 8.73 4.93
CA GLY A 332 -9.27 7.75 4.00
C GLY A 332 -10.27 6.96 3.15
N THR A 333 -11.58 7.14 3.35
CA THR A 333 -12.54 7.03 2.25
C THR A 333 -12.60 8.42 1.62
N GLY A 334 -12.21 8.60 0.36
CA GLY A 334 -12.15 9.90 -0.29
C GLY A 334 -13.52 10.55 -0.56
N SER A 335 -14.43 10.57 0.42
CA SER A 335 -15.80 11.05 0.30
C SER A 335 -16.01 12.25 1.22
N SER A 336 -15.64 13.43 0.74
CA SER A 336 -16.34 14.66 1.12
C SER A 336 -17.55 14.78 0.19
N SER A 337 -18.74 14.79 0.78
CA SER A 337 -20.02 14.93 0.10
C SER A 337 -20.12 16.22 -0.70
N SER A 338 -20.17 16.13 -2.03
CA SER A 338 -20.92 17.06 -2.87
C SER A 338 -21.28 16.38 -4.19
N SER A 339 -22.58 16.14 -4.36
CA SER A 339 -23.22 15.57 -5.54
C SER A 339 -23.03 16.45 -6.79
N THR A 340 -22.46 15.90 -7.87
CA THR A 340 -22.99 16.13 -9.22
C THR A 340 -22.48 15.08 -10.20
N SER A 341 -23.44 14.47 -10.90
CA SER A 341 -23.28 13.48 -11.95
C SER A 341 -22.64 14.08 -13.20
N THR A 342 -21.65 13.41 -13.80
CA THR A 342 -21.46 13.47 -15.26
C THR A 342 -20.81 12.19 -15.80
N THR A 343 -21.52 11.59 -16.74
CA THR A 343 -21.21 10.41 -17.55
C THR A 343 -19.99 10.65 -18.44
N VAL A 344 -19.01 9.73 -18.46
CA VAL A 344 -17.97 9.68 -19.52
C VAL A 344 -17.77 8.24 -20.02
N SER A 345 -17.81 8.16 -21.34
CA SER A 345 -17.85 6.99 -22.21
C SER A 345 -16.55 6.17 -22.27
N LYS A 346 -16.74 4.91 -22.68
CA LYS A 346 -15.75 3.85 -22.90
C LYS A 346 -14.67 4.23 -23.94
N THR A 347 -13.42 3.86 -23.66
CA THR A 347 -12.39 3.59 -24.68
C THR A 347 -11.74 2.23 -24.42
N ALA A 348 -11.43 1.55 -25.52
CA ALA A 348 -11.21 0.11 -25.64
C ALA A 348 -9.94 -0.41 -24.95
N ALA A 349 -10.06 -1.60 -24.36
CA ALA A 349 -8.98 -2.34 -23.72
C ALA A 349 -8.03 -2.96 -24.77
N ALA A 350 -6.74 -2.70 -24.62
CA ALA A 350 -5.69 -3.36 -25.38
C ALA A 350 -5.53 -4.82 -24.90
N LYS A 351 -5.55 -5.75 -25.86
CA LYS A 351 -5.20 -7.17 -25.68
C LYS A 351 -3.71 -7.31 -25.34
N GLN A 352 -3.37 -8.00 -24.26
CA GLN A 352 -2.08 -8.70 -24.07
C GLN A 352 -2.34 -10.02 -23.33
N VAL A 353 -2.20 -11.17 -24.00
CA VAL A 353 -0.98 -12.02 -24.12
C VAL A 353 -0.52 -12.54 -22.75
N THR A 354 -0.94 -13.77 -22.47
CA THR A 354 -0.63 -14.62 -21.31
C THR A 354 0.86 -14.97 -21.20
N PRO A 355 1.49 -14.85 -20.01
CA PRO A 355 2.76 -15.51 -19.71
C PRO A 355 2.52 -16.95 -19.21
N ALA A 356 3.42 -17.85 -19.57
CA ALA A 356 3.36 -19.27 -19.25
C ALA A 356 3.56 -19.56 -17.75
N LYS A 357 2.83 -20.58 -17.28
CA LYS A 357 2.94 -21.22 -15.95
C LYS A 357 4.39 -21.51 -15.56
N SER A 358 4.75 -21.28 -14.29
CA SER A 358 5.84 -22.02 -13.63
C SER A 358 5.42 -22.40 -12.21
N ALA A 359 5.38 -23.71 -11.95
CA ALA A 359 5.03 -24.31 -10.66
C ALA A 359 6.27 -24.32 -9.75
N VAL A 360 6.16 -23.92 -8.48
CA VAL A 360 7.25 -24.07 -7.51
C VAL A 360 7.01 -25.32 -6.67
N ALA A 361 7.88 -26.31 -6.88
CA ALA A 361 7.97 -27.53 -6.09
C ALA A 361 8.64 -27.27 -4.72
N LYS A 362 8.47 -28.18 -3.75
CA LYS A 362 9.20 -28.23 -2.46
C LYS A 362 10.72 -28.40 -2.70
N GLY A 363 11.43 -27.33 -3.05
CA GLY A 363 12.88 -27.37 -3.29
C GLY A 363 13.72 -27.37 -1.99
N PRO A 364 15.04 -27.65 -2.11
CA PRO A 364 15.96 -27.68 -0.98
C PRO A 364 16.16 -26.31 -0.35
N VAL A 365 16.50 -26.28 0.95
CA VAL A 365 16.81 -25.04 1.70
C VAL A 365 18.31 -24.97 1.98
N CYS A 366 18.93 -23.84 1.67
CA CYS A 366 20.33 -23.55 1.94
C CYS A 366 20.46 -22.31 2.84
N THR A 367 21.29 -22.41 3.87
CA THR A 367 21.73 -21.27 4.69
C THR A 367 23.25 -21.14 4.51
N PRO A 368 23.75 -20.06 3.87
CA PRO A 368 25.18 -19.88 3.67
C PRO A 368 25.89 -19.65 5.02
N THR A 369 27.13 -20.12 5.15
CA THR A 369 27.94 -19.85 6.35
C THR A 369 28.39 -18.39 6.35
N ALA A 370 28.13 -17.66 7.44
CA ALA A 370 28.64 -16.29 7.61
C ALA A 370 30.09 -16.30 8.11
N GLY A 371 30.96 -15.51 7.48
CA GLY A 371 32.36 -15.33 7.84
C GLY A 371 32.57 -14.52 9.11
N GLY A 372 31.59 -13.67 9.47
CA GLY A 372 31.49 -12.99 10.77
C GLY A 372 32.37 -11.74 10.93
N ALA A 373 33.04 -11.28 9.86
CA ALA A 373 33.88 -10.09 9.89
C ALA A 373 33.91 -9.40 8.52
N ALA A 374 33.99 -8.07 8.49
CA ALA A 374 34.00 -7.27 7.26
C ALA A 374 35.17 -7.58 6.30
N THR A 375 36.28 -8.09 6.84
CA THR A 375 37.45 -8.50 6.05
C THR A 375 37.26 -9.84 5.33
N LYS A 376 36.18 -10.57 5.59
CA LYS A 376 35.85 -11.84 4.93
C LYS A 376 34.70 -11.63 3.96
N ASP A 377 34.91 -12.00 2.71
CA ASP A 377 33.88 -11.94 1.68
C ASP A 377 32.92 -13.13 1.81
N ASP A 378 31.65 -12.86 2.10
CA ASP A 378 30.60 -13.85 2.21
C ASP A 378 29.87 -14.08 0.88
N THR A 379 30.13 -13.24 -0.14
CA THR A 379 29.53 -13.38 -1.47
C THR A 379 29.70 -14.79 -2.05
N PRO A 380 30.89 -15.44 -2.01
CA PRO A 380 31.06 -16.80 -2.52
C PRO A 380 30.20 -17.84 -1.80
N ALA A 381 29.99 -17.69 -0.49
CA ALA A 381 29.16 -18.62 0.29
C ALA A 381 27.68 -18.49 -0.07
N ILE A 382 27.19 -17.26 -0.24
CA ILE A 382 25.82 -16.99 -0.68
C ILE A 382 25.62 -17.47 -2.11
N TYR A 383 26.55 -17.17 -3.01
CA TYR A 383 26.52 -17.64 -4.39
C TYR A 383 26.48 -19.17 -4.46
N ALA A 384 27.30 -19.87 -3.69
CA ALA A 384 27.26 -21.34 -3.62
C ALA A 384 25.90 -21.87 -3.12
N ALA A 385 25.26 -21.17 -2.17
CA ALA A 385 23.90 -21.51 -1.73
C ALA A 385 22.86 -21.29 -2.85
N ILE A 386 22.99 -20.23 -3.65
CA ILE A 386 22.16 -19.99 -4.84
C ILE A 386 22.37 -21.08 -5.88
N GLN A 387 23.61 -21.48 -6.16
CA GLN A 387 23.86 -22.56 -7.12
C GLN A 387 23.28 -23.90 -6.66
N LYS A 388 23.37 -24.19 -5.34
CA LYS A 388 22.91 -25.44 -4.76
C LYS A 388 21.39 -25.52 -4.61
N CYS A 389 20.75 -24.43 -4.17
CA CYS A 389 19.33 -24.41 -3.83
C CYS A 389 18.48 -23.48 -4.70
N GLY A 390 19.06 -22.77 -5.66
CA GLY A 390 18.36 -21.78 -6.49
C GLY A 390 17.44 -22.37 -7.56
N ASN A 391 17.48 -23.67 -7.83
CA ASN A 391 16.50 -24.28 -8.75
C ASN A 391 15.26 -24.74 -7.98
N GLY A 392 14.30 -23.83 -7.80
CA GLY A 392 13.03 -24.07 -7.10
C GLY A 392 13.13 -24.18 -5.56
N GLY A 393 14.32 -24.00 -4.97
CA GLY A 393 14.55 -24.05 -3.53
C GLY A 393 14.64 -22.67 -2.87
N THR A 394 15.07 -22.66 -1.61
CA THR A 394 15.13 -21.46 -0.75
C THR A 394 16.55 -21.20 -0.27
N ILE A 395 16.99 -19.95 -0.35
CA ILE A 395 18.21 -19.44 0.26
C ILE A 395 17.80 -18.55 1.44
N VAL A 396 18.30 -18.85 2.64
CA VAL A 396 17.94 -18.11 3.87
C VAL A 396 19.16 -17.37 4.42
N ILE A 397 19.04 -16.05 4.56
CA ILE A 397 19.96 -15.19 5.30
C ILE A 397 19.35 -14.95 6.69
N PRO A 398 19.84 -15.60 7.77
CA PRO A 398 19.13 -15.64 9.04
C PRO A 398 19.12 -14.31 9.80
N ALA A 399 18.08 -14.09 10.60
CA ALA A 399 17.98 -12.96 11.52
C ALA A 399 19.19 -12.88 12.48
N GLY A 400 19.62 -11.65 12.77
CA GLY A 400 20.75 -11.38 13.67
C GLY A 400 22.14 -11.73 13.09
N LYS A 401 22.23 -12.09 11.81
CA LYS A 401 23.49 -12.31 11.10
C LYS A 401 23.76 -11.19 10.11
N THR A 402 25.01 -10.77 10.01
CA THR A 402 25.50 -9.87 8.95
C THR A 402 26.42 -10.65 8.04
N TYR A 403 26.12 -10.60 6.74
CA TYR A 403 26.96 -11.13 5.67
C TYR A 403 27.60 -9.95 4.94
N TYR A 404 28.91 -10.02 4.72
CA TYR A 404 29.67 -8.95 4.08
C TYR A 404 29.88 -9.28 2.60
N LEU A 405 29.36 -8.42 1.73
CA LEU A 405 29.49 -8.54 0.28
C LEU A 405 30.68 -7.71 -0.19
N ASN A 406 31.84 -8.34 -0.35
CA ASN A 406 33.03 -7.66 -0.84
C ASN A 406 33.18 -7.80 -2.36
N THR A 407 32.34 -8.63 -2.98
CA THR A 407 32.23 -8.79 -4.43
C THR A 407 30.77 -8.83 -4.91
N VAL A 408 30.54 -8.66 -6.22
CA VAL A 408 29.20 -8.72 -6.85
C VAL A 408 28.52 -10.05 -6.53
N LEU A 409 27.29 -10.00 -6.01
CA LEU A 409 26.45 -11.17 -5.79
C LEU A 409 25.57 -11.44 -7.01
N GLU A 410 25.90 -12.51 -7.73
CA GLU A 410 25.16 -12.98 -8.91
C GLU A 410 24.05 -13.96 -8.56
N PHE A 411 22.94 -13.93 -9.32
CA PHE A 411 21.75 -14.76 -9.12
C PHE A 411 21.48 -15.75 -10.26
N ASP A 412 22.44 -16.01 -11.15
CA ASP A 412 22.27 -16.86 -12.34
C ASP A 412 21.88 -18.33 -12.05
N GLY A 413 22.11 -18.82 -10.83
CA GLY A 413 21.61 -20.12 -10.35
C GLY A 413 20.15 -20.13 -9.90
N CYS A 414 19.51 -18.97 -9.75
CA CYS A 414 18.10 -18.86 -9.34
C CYS A 414 17.15 -19.12 -10.51
N LYS A 415 16.25 -20.10 -10.35
CA LYS A 415 15.16 -20.44 -11.25
C LYS A 415 13.93 -20.76 -10.41
N SER A 416 12.97 -19.86 -10.38
CA SER A 416 11.82 -19.88 -9.47
C SER A 416 12.23 -20.07 -8.00
N CYS A 417 13.34 -19.45 -7.57
CA CYS A 417 13.84 -19.60 -6.20
C CYS A 417 13.19 -18.64 -5.21
N VAL A 418 13.32 -18.94 -3.92
CA VAL A 418 13.03 -18.01 -2.83
C VAL A 418 14.33 -17.54 -2.21
N PHE A 419 14.53 -16.22 -2.10
CA PHE A 419 15.62 -15.63 -1.35
C PHE A 419 15.02 -14.92 -0.12
N GLN A 420 15.16 -15.54 1.05
CA GLN A 420 14.63 -15.04 2.32
C GLN A 420 15.72 -14.29 3.08
N LEU A 421 15.57 -12.97 3.19
CA LEU A 421 16.48 -12.06 3.88
C LEU A 421 15.89 -11.63 5.23
N ASP A 422 16.32 -12.26 6.31
CA ASP A 422 15.96 -11.85 7.68
C ASP A 422 17.13 -11.18 8.43
N GLY A 423 18.36 -11.41 7.98
CA GLY A 423 19.58 -10.78 8.48
C GLY A 423 19.97 -9.50 7.74
N THR A 424 21.27 -9.22 7.67
CA THR A 424 21.84 -8.08 6.96
C THR A 424 22.78 -8.54 5.86
N LEU A 425 22.60 -8.03 4.65
CA LEU A 425 23.64 -8.02 3.61
C LEU A 425 24.31 -6.65 3.62
N LYS A 426 25.63 -6.58 3.77
CA LYS A 426 26.36 -5.32 3.82
C LYS A 426 27.48 -5.30 2.80
N ALA A 427 27.43 -4.35 1.85
CA ALA A 427 28.49 -4.19 0.87
C ALA A 427 29.78 -3.61 1.49
N SER A 428 30.94 -3.99 0.95
CA SER A 428 32.20 -3.29 1.22
C SER A 428 32.13 -1.85 0.70
N ASP A 429 32.94 -0.98 1.27
CA ASP A 429 33.12 0.41 0.79
C ASP A 429 34.40 0.56 -0.05
N ASP A 430 34.87 -0.54 -0.65
CA ASP A 430 36.08 -0.58 -1.49
C ASP A 430 35.85 0.15 -2.81
N LEU A 431 36.31 1.39 -2.86
CA LEU A 431 36.17 2.24 -4.04
C LEU A 431 36.83 1.66 -5.28
N THR A 432 37.94 0.94 -5.11
CA THR A 432 38.72 0.38 -6.23
C THR A 432 37.98 -0.80 -6.85
N TYR A 433 37.42 -1.68 -6.02
CA TYR A 433 36.66 -2.82 -6.51
C TYR A 433 35.38 -2.41 -7.22
N TRP A 434 34.63 -1.48 -6.61
CA TRP A 434 33.31 -1.08 -7.10
C TRP A 434 33.36 -0.15 -8.32
N GLU A 435 34.51 0.45 -8.63
CA GLU A 435 34.66 1.32 -9.80
C GLU A 435 34.28 0.59 -11.09
N GLY A 436 33.31 1.16 -11.80
CA GLY A 436 32.83 0.64 -13.08
C GLY A 436 32.01 -0.65 -12.99
N LYS A 437 31.72 -1.17 -11.79
CA LYS A 437 30.81 -2.31 -11.63
C LYS A 437 29.37 -1.86 -11.89
N THR A 438 28.61 -2.70 -12.56
CA THR A 438 27.18 -2.43 -12.83
C THR A 438 26.34 -2.47 -11.56
N ALA A 439 26.59 -3.45 -10.69
CA ALA A 439 25.68 -3.79 -9.61
C ALA A 439 26.40 -4.37 -8.38
N ILE A 440 25.78 -4.26 -7.20
CA ILE A 440 26.16 -5.05 -6.01
C ILE A 440 25.40 -6.38 -6.02
N LEU A 441 24.08 -6.36 -6.19
CA LEU A 441 23.25 -7.55 -6.41
C LEU A 441 22.78 -7.56 -7.87
N HIS A 442 23.17 -8.59 -8.62
CA HIS A 442 22.95 -8.65 -10.06
C HIS A 442 22.08 -9.85 -10.44
N LEU A 443 20.92 -9.54 -11.02
CA LEU A 443 19.93 -10.50 -11.48
C LEU A 443 19.90 -10.47 -13.00
N LYS A 444 20.80 -11.22 -13.62
CA LYS A 444 20.87 -11.35 -15.07
C LYS A 444 20.01 -12.51 -15.55
N SER A 445 18.98 -12.19 -16.33
CA SER A 445 18.08 -13.15 -16.98
C SER A 445 17.43 -14.17 -16.03
N VAL A 446 17.17 -13.79 -14.78
CA VAL A 446 16.62 -14.69 -13.75
C VAL A 446 15.16 -15.06 -14.07
N PRO A 447 14.83 -16.34 -14.30
CA PRO A 447 13.46 -16.78 -14.53
C PRO A 447 12.82 -17.20 -13.20
N GLY A 448 12.02 -16.32 -12.61
CA GLY A 448 11.33 -16.55 -11.35
C GLY A 448 12.23 -16.34 -10.13
N LEU A 449 11.88 -15.37 -9.30
CA LEU A 449 12.48 -15.14 -7.98
C LEU A 449 11.41 -14.59 -7.07
N THR A 450 11.33 -15.10 -5.84
CA THR A 450 10.65 -14.43 -4.73
C THR A 450 11.69 -13.99 -3.71
N PHE A 451 12.00 -12.71 -3.69
CA PHE A 451 12.81 -12.10 -2.64
C PHE A 451 11.85 -11.67 -1.52
N THR A 452 12.13 -12.03 -0.28
CA THR A 452 11.24 -11.88 0.88
C THR A 452 12.05 -11.68 2.17
N GLY A 453 11.39 -11.32 3.27
CA GLY A 453 11.96 -11.24 4.61
C GLY A 453 11.90 -9.82 5.20
N ALA A 454 12.39 -9.68 6.44
CA ALA A 454 12.36 -8.41 7.18
C ALA A 454 13.75 -7.80 7.41
N GLY A 455 14.77 -8.33 6.75
CA GLY A 455 16.17 -7.95 6.93
C GLY A 455 16.55 -6.62 6.28
N VAL A 456 17.86 -6.39 6.17
CA VAL A 456 18.45 -5.14 5.69
C VAL A 456 19.47 -5.40 4.58
N ILE A 457 19.43 -4.60 3.52
CA ILE A 457 20.53 -4.47 2.57
C ILE A 457 21.19 -3.11 2.80
N ASP A 458 22.43 -3.11 3.29
CA ASP A 458 23.26 -1.91 3.49
C ASP A 458 24.27 -1.80 2.34
N GLY A 459 24.05 -0.84 1.44
CA GLY A 459 24.94 -0.56 0.31
C GLY A 459 26.24 0.14 0.71
N ASN A 460 26.36 0.60 1.96
CA ASN A 460 27.57 1.21 2.52
C ASN A 460 28.14 2.38 1.68
N GLY A 461 27.25 3.18 1.09
CA GLY A 461 27.57 4.15 0.04
C GLY A 461 28.33 5.41 0.44
N GLN A 462 28.59 5.67 1.73
CA GLN A 462 29.15 6.95 2.19
C GLN A 462 30.47 7.31 1.49
N LYS A 463 31.44 6.40 1.44
CA LYS A 463 32.72 6.65 0.76
C LYS A 463 32.53 6.93 -0.73
N ALA A 464 31.58 6.26 -1.37
CA ALA A 464 31.29 6.47 -2.78
C ALA A 464 30.69 7.86 -3.04
N TRP A 465 29.81 8.34 -2.16
CA TRP A 465 29.25 9.70 -2.24
C TRP A 465 30.32 10.77 -2.04
N ASP A 466 31.17 10.59 -1.03
CA ASP A 466 32.26 11.53 -0.75
C ASP A 466 33.29 11.57 -1.88
N HIS A 467 33.64 10.41 -2.44
CA HIS A 467 34.57 10.33 -3.56
C HIS A 467 33.97 10.94 -4.84
N PHE A 468 32.72 10.64 -5.17
CA PHE A 468 32.03 11.21 -6.33
C PHE A 468 31.88 12.73 -6.25
N ALA A 469 31.75 13.28 -5.04
CA ALA A 469 31.73 14.73 -4.83
C ALA A 469 33.08 15.40 -5.18
N THR A 470 34.19 14.66 -5.15
CA THR A 470 35.53 15.14 -5.54
C THR A 470 35.92 14.75 -6.96
N ASP A 471 35.39 13.64 -7.47
CA ASP A 471 35.61 13.13 -8.82
C ASP A 471 34.31 12.57 -9.40
N SER A 472 33.64 13.39 -10.20
CA SER A 472 32.36 13.01 -10.84
C SER A 472 32.53 11.97 -11.96
N SER A 473 33.77 11.57 -12.30
CA SER A 473 34.00 10.49 -13.26
C SER A 473 33.88 9.09 -12.65
N TYR A 474 33.92 8.99 -11.31
CA TYR A 474 33.78 7.75 -10.56
C TYR A 474 32.44 7.03 -10.83
N LYS A 475 32.50 5.81 -11.36
CA LYS A 475 31.36 5.01 -11.80
C LYS A 475 30.92 4.05 -10.70
N ARG A 476 29.90 4.46 -9.97
CA ARG A 476 29.34 3.73 -8.83
C ARG A 476 28.34 2.66 -9.27
N PRO A 477 28.29 1.48 -8.59
CA PRO A 477 27.34 0.43 -8.91
C PRO A 477 25.92 0.77 -8.43
N THR A 478 24.91 0.27 -9.15
CA THR A 478 23.53 0.17 -8.64
C THR A 478 23.49 -0.87 -7.51
N LEU A 479 22.69 -0.65 -6.48
CA LEU A 479 22.60 -1.63 -5.38
C LEU A 479 21.95 -2.93 -5.85
N PHE A 480 20.82 -2.84 -6.55
CA PHE A 480 20.05 -3.99 -7.02
C PHE A 480 19.68 -3.85 -8.50
N TYR A 481 20.17 -4.76 -9.33
CA TYR A 481 20.11 -4.62 -10.79
C TYR A 481 19.45 -5.82 -11.47
N ILE A 482 18.29 -5.60 -12.08
CA ILE A 482 17.59 -6.60 -12.88
C ILE A 482 17.86 -6.32 -14.37
N ASP A 483 18.52 -7.28 -15.02
CA ASP A 483 18.83 -7.25 -16.45
C ASP A 483 18.14 -8.43 -17.13
N GLY A 484 16.92 -8.20 -17.63
CA GLY A 484 16.06 -9.24 -18.18
C GLY A 484 15.40 -10.09 -17.11
N GLY A 485 15.04 -11.32 -17.47
CA GLY A 485 14.34 -12.24 -16.57
C GLY A 485 12.83 -12.00 -16.55
N ASN A 486 12.12 -12.84 -15.79
CA ASN A 486 10.67 -12.73 -15.67
C ASN A 486 10.17 -13.22 -14.30
N ASN A 487 8.98 -12.77 -13.93
CA ASN A 487 8.27 -13.25 -12.74
C ASN A 487 9.08 -13.08 -11.44
N ILE A 488 9.65 -11.88 -11.26
CA ILE A 488 10.43 -11.53 -10.08
C ILE A 488 9.52 -10.76 -9.12
N LYS A 489 9.30 -11.32 -7.92
CA LYS A 489 8.56 -10.69 -6.83
C LYS A 489 9.52 -10.28 -5.72
N MET A 490 9.34 -9.07 -5.23
CA MET A 490 10.09 -8.47 -4.15
C MET A 490 9.11 -7.94 -3.10
N ASP A 491 9.16 -8.47 -1.89
CA ASP A 491 8.16 -8.20 -0.85
C ASP A 491 8.78 -8.14 0.56
N GLY A 492 8.84 -6.93 1.15
CA GLY A 492 9.38 -6.70 2.50
C GLY A 492 10.76 -6.04 2.51
N TRP A 493 11.48 -6.09 3.63
CA TRP A 493 12.85 -5.57 3.91
C TRP A 493 13.12 -4.05 3.80
N THR A 494 14.29 -3.68 4.34
CA THR A 494 14.83 -2.32 4.34
C THR A 494 16.10 -2.24 3.49
N MET A 495 16.26 -1.17 2.72
CA MET A 495 17.49 -0.88 1.97
C MET A 495 18.05 0.46 2.40
N ILE A 496 19.33 0.48 2.75
CA ILE A 496 19.99 1.70 3.20
C ILE A 496 21.27 1.95 2.42
N ASN A 497 21.54 3.24 2.21
CA ASN A 497 22.82 3.78 1.77
C ASN A 497 23.41 3.13 0.51
N PRO A 498 22.69 3.07 -0.62
CA PRO A 498 23.27 2.59 -1.87
C PRO A 498 24.38 3.55 -2.36
N PRO A 499 25.46 3.07 -3.00
CA PRO A 499 26.46 3.94 -3.61
C PRO A 499 25.87 4.86 -4.70
N ASN A 500 24.84 4.40 -5.40
CA ASN A 500 24.16 5.07 -6.51
C ASN A 500 22.66 4.67 -6.50
N VAL A 501 22.06 4.38 -7.65
CA VAL A 501 20.67 3.92 -7.78
C VAL A 501 20.39 2.72 -6.85
N PHE A 502 19.22 2.70 -6.21
CA PHE A 502 18.74 1.56 -5.42
C PHE A 502 18.36 0.38 -6.32
N HIS A 503 17.38 0.57 -7.20
CA HIS A 503 16.88 -0.45 -8.11
C HIS A 503 16.95 0.00 -9.57
N SER A 504 17.44 -0.88 -10.44
CA SER A 504 17.31 -0.72 -11.89
C SER A 504 16.64 -1.96 -12.49
N VAL A 505 15.71 -1.74 -13.42
CA VAL A 505 15.04 -2.79 -14.20
C VAL A 505 15.18 -2.50 -15.69
N LYS A 506 15.83 -3.41 -16.41
CA LYS A 506 16.04 -3.29 -17.87
C LYS A 506 16.10 -4.67 -18.54
N GLY A 507 16.63 -4.73 -19.76
CA GLY A 507 16.90 -6.00 -20.45
C GLY A 507 15.63 -6.71 -20.94
N ASN A 508 14.56 -5.96 -21.15
CA ASN A 508 13.21 -6.48 -21.46
C ASN A 508 12.66 -7.38 -20.36
N ALA A 509 12.95 -7.06 -19.10
CA ALA A 509 12.40 -7.77 -17.95
C ALA A 509 10.86 -7.76 -17.97
N LEU A 510 10.25 -8.87 -17.58
CA LEU A 510 8.80 -9.07 -17.66
C LEU A 510 8.20 -9.43 -16.30
N ASN A 511 7.11 -8.77 -15.91
CA ASN A 511 6.36 -9.11 -14.70
C ASN A 511 7.23 -9.03 -13.43
N ILE A 512 7.61 -7.80 -13.07
CA ILE A 512 8.42 -7.48 -11.90
C ILE A 512 7.52 -6.77 -10.89
N ALA A 513 7.45 -7.28 -9.66
CA ALA A 513 6.59 -6.71 -8.63
C ALA A 513 7.41 -6.39 -7.38
N TYR A 514 7.26 -5.16 -6.87
CA TYR A 514 7.84 -4.69 -5.63
C TYR A 514 6.73 -4.28 -4.66
N SER A 515 6.82 -4.71 -3.41
CA SER A 515 5.92 -4.30 -2.35
C SER A 515 6.61 -4.14 -1.00
N ASN A 516 6.10 -3.22 -0.17
CA ASN A 516 6.47 -3.09 1.24
C ASN A 516 7.96 -2.76 1.48
N LEU A 517 8.54 -1.90 0.65
CA LEU A 517 9.95 -1.51 0.75
C LEU A 517 10.13 -0.22 1.54
N ASN A 518 11.15 -0.20 2.40
CA ASN A 518 11.63 1.02 3.05
C ASN A 518 13.07 1.31 2.61
N MET A 519 13.27 2.46 1.94
CA MET A 519 14.52 2.79 1.26
C MET A 519 15.03 4.14 1.74
N SER A 520 16.29 4.22 2.18
CA SER A 520 16.88 5.48 2.65
C SER A 520 18.35 5.64 2.30
N ALA A 521 18.72 6.81 1.80
CA ALA A 521 20.10 7.22 1.59
C ALA A 521 20.34 8.49 2.41
N VAL A 522 21.10 8.35 3.50
CA VAL A 522 21.35 9.46 4.43
C VAL A 522 22.86 9.63 4.59
N SER A 523 23.37 10.75 4.07
CA SER A 523 24.78 11.09 4.24
C SER A 523 25.08 11.51 5.67
N THR A 524 26.24 11.09 6.16
CA THR A 524 26.82 11.51 7.44
C THR A 524 27.82 12.66 7.26
N SER A 525 28.05 13.10 6.02
CA SER A 525 28.92 14.22 5.67
C SER A 525 28.13 15.35 5.02
N LYS A 526 28.82 16.42 4.60
CA LYS A 526 28.22 17.52 3.81
C LYS A 526 27.90 17.12 2.36
N ASN A 527 28.47 16.02 1.87
CA ASN A 527 28.28 15.58 0.50
C ASN A 527 26.97 14.81 0.40
N LEU A 528 26.11 15.20 -0.54
CA LEU A 528 24.81 14.58 -0.72
C LEU A 528 24.94 13.17 -1.35
N PRO A 529 24.00 12.26 -1.08
CA PRO A 529 23.98 10.94 -1.71
C PRO A 529 23.48 11.04 -3.16
N LYS A 530 24.31 11.65 -4.03
CA LYS A 530 23.96 11.99 -5.42
C LYS A 530 23.56 10.76 -6.23
N ASN A 531 22.54 10.88 -7.07
CA ASN A 531 22.07 9.83 -7.99
C ASN A 531 21.64 8.54 -7.26
N THR A 532 21.03 8.71 -6.09
CA THR A 532 20.43 7.61 -5.34
C THR A 532 18.98 7.38 -5.75
N ASP A 533 18.72 7.29 -7.05
CA ASP A 533 17.38 7.08 -7.61
C ASP A 533 16.74 5.84 -6.95
N GLY A 534 15.46 5.94 -6.56
CA GLY A 534 14.75 4.81 -5.95
C GLY A 534 14.58 3.67 -6.95
N PHE A 535 13.97 3.97 -8.09
CA PHE A 535 13.72 2.99 -9.14
C PHE A 535 13.98 3.58 -10.54
N ASP A 536 14.97 3.03 -11.23
CA ASP A 536 15.18 3.25 -12.65
C ASP A 536 14.51 2.14 -13.45
N ILE A 537 13.31 2.43 -13.98
CA ILE A 537 12.52 1.48 -14.76
C ILE A 537 12.74 1.76 -16.25
N GLY A 538 13.63 1.00 -16.88
CA GLY A 538 13.90 1.04 -18.32
C GLY A 538 13.14 -0.04 -19.09
N ALA A 539 13.78 -0.56 -20.15
CA ALA A 539 13.23 -1.58 -21.04
C ALA A 539 12.66 -2.79 -20.29
N SER A 540 11.33 -2.78 -20.10
CA SER A 540 10.60 -3.75 -19.27
C SER A 540 9.10 -3.66 -19.54
N THR A 541 8.35 -4.71 -19.18
CA THR A 541 6.89 -4.74 -19.30
C THR A 541 6.25 -5.34 -18.05
N TYR A 542 5.18 -4.72 -17.54
CA TYR A 542 4.49 -5.13 -16.30
C TYR A 542 5.37 -5.00 -15.07
N VAL A 543 5.75 -3.76 -14.74
CA VAL A 543 6.42 -3.46 -13.46
C VAL A 543 5.40 -2.87 -12.50
N THR A 544 5.31 -3.38 -11.28
CA THR A 544 4.41 -2.86 -10.24
C THR A 544 5.19 -2.47 -8.99
N LEU A 545 4.89 -1.29 -8.45
CA LEU A 545 5.49 -0.71 -7.25
C LEU A 545 4.35 -0.37 -6.29
N THR A 546 4.26 -1.03 -5.13
CA THR A 546 3.15 -0.83 -4.18
C THR A 546 3.62 -0.66 -2.74
N ASP A 547 3.09 0.33 -2.03
CA ASP A 547 3.39 0.57 -0.60
C ASP A 547 4.91 0.72 -0.35
N ILE A 548 5.51 1.75 -0.94
CA ILE A 548 6.96 2.00 -0.90
C ILE A 548 7.27 3.34 -0.25
N THR A 549 8.31 3.38 0.57
CA THR A 549 8.88 4.64 1.10
C THR A 549 10.31 4.84 0.61
N VAL A 550 10.60 6.01 0.08
CA VAL A 550 11.91 6.41 -0.44
C VAL A 550 12.35 7.73 0.21
N LEU A 551 13.54 7.73 0.80
CA LEU A 551 14.27 8.92 1.22
C LEU A 551 15.61 8.97 0.46
N ASN A 552 15.79 9.92 -0.45
CA ASN A 552 16.97 10.00 -1.30
C ASN A 552 17.27 11.44 -1.77
N ASP A 553 18.23 11.60 -2.71
CA ASP A 553 18.64 12.89 -3.32
C ASP A 553 18.53 12.88 -4.86
N ASP A 554 17.77 11.95 -5.45
CA ASP A 554 17.48 11.93 -6.89
C ASP A 554 16.08 11.37 -7.20
N ASP A 555 15.75 11.03 -8.44
CA ASP A 555 14.40 10.61 -8.85
C ASP A 555 13.85 9.50 -7.90
N CYS A 556 12.60 9.62 -7.46
CA CYS A 556 11.97 8.58 -6.64
C CYS A 556 11.69 7.34 -7.48
N VAL A 557 11.09 7.58 -8.65
CA VAL A 557 10.94 6.61 -9.74
C VAL A 557 11.25 7.35 -11.03
N ALA A 558 12.16 6.84 -11.82
CA ALA A 558 12.44 7.32 -13.17
C ALA A 558 12.00 6.27 -14.20
N PHE A 559 11.06 6.65 -15.07
CA PHE A 559 10.63 5.86 -16.21
C PHE A 559 11.57 6.15 -17.39
N LYS A 560 12.55 5.29 -17.58
CA LYS A 560 13.62 5.39 -18.58
C LYS A 560 13.19 4.75 -19.92
N PRO A 561 13.97 4.89 -21.01
CA PRO A 561 13.61 4.35 -22.31
C PRO A 561 13.24 2.86 -22.28
N GLY A 562 12.14 2.54 -22.96
CA GLY A 562 11.59 1.19 -23.09
C GLY A 562 10.64 0.76 -21.97
N SER A 563 10.36 1.59 -20.96
CA SER A 563 9.40 1.22 -19.91
C SER A 563 7.98 1.16 -20.47
N ASN A 564 7.28 0.06 -20.20
CA ASN A 564 5.92 -0.16 -20.65
C ASN A 564 5.07 -0.84 -19.56
N PHE A 565 3.80 -0.45 -19.42
CA PHE A 565 2.88 -1.03 -18.43
C PHE A 565 3.46 -1.01 -17.01
N THR A 566 3.88 0.17 -16.55
CA THR A 566 4.37 0.34 -15.18
C THR A 566 3.31 0.99 -14.30
N THR A 567 3.05 0.38 -13.15
CA THR A 567 2.06 0.82 -12.18
C THR A 567 2.72 1.15 -10.85
N VAL A 568 2.44 2.34 -10.30
CA VAL A 568 2.91 2.77 -8.97
C VAL A 568 1.71 3.14 -8.13
N ILE A 569 1.53 2.52 -6.97
CA ILE A 569 0.37 2.75 -6.08
C ILE A 569 0.86 2.89 -4.63
N GLY A 570 0.55 4.00 -3.97
CA GLY A 570 0.89 4.17 -2.56
C GLY A 570 2.39 4.32 -2.34
N ILE A 571 2.98 5.41 -2.81
CA ILE A 571 4.42 5.69 -2.64
C ILE A 571 4.64 6.99 -1.87
N THR A 572 5.56 6.99 -0.92
CA THR A 572 6.01 8.20 -0.22
C THR A 572 7.45 8.49 -0.56
N CYS A 573 7.73 9.67 -1.10
CA CYS A 573 9.06 10.08 -1.51
C CYS A 573 9.47 11.35 -0.76
N THR A 574 10.65 11.34 -0.14
CA THR A 574 11.20 12.49 0.59
C THR A 574 12.56 12.89 0.04
N GLY A 575 12.78 14.18 -0.20
CA GLY A 575 14.07 14.72 -0.70
C GLY A 575 14.35 14.45 -2.19
N SER A 576 13.48 13.70 -2.86
CA SER A 576 13.72 13.18 -4.20
C SER A 576 13.66 14.22 -5.32
N HIS A 577 13.97 13.79 -6.54
CA HIS A 577 13.66 14.52 -7.77
C HIS A 577 12.33 14.09 -8.41
N GLY A 578 11.46 13.43 -7.65
CA GLY A 578 10.08 13.16 -8.05
C GLY A 578 9.87 11.88 -8.84
N LEU A 579 8.64 11.69 -9.28
CA LEU A 579 8.23 10.58 -10.14
C LEU A 579 8.33 11.05 -11.60
N SER A 580 9.44 10.71 -12.26
CA SER A 580 9.86 11.36 -13.49
C SER A 580 9.84 10.42 -14.70
N VAL A 581 9.22 10.80 -15.80
CA VAL A 581 9.56 10.22 -17.11
C VAL A 581 10.88 10.83 -17.59
N GLY A 582 11.79 9.99 -18.06
CA GLY A 582 13.04 10.37 -18.69
C GLY A 582 14.25 10.46 -17.75
N SER A 583 15.33 11.10 -18.17
CA SER A 583 15.44 11.83 -19.44
C SER A 583 15.37 10.91 -20.67
N LEU A 584 14.72 11.37 -21.74
CA LEU A 584 14.58 10.66 -23.01
C LEU A 584 15.22 11.47 -24.14
N GLY A 585 15.80 10.81 -25.14
CA GLY A 585 16.28 11.42 -26.37
C GLY A 585 17.76 11.80 -26.37
N LYS A 586 18.55 11.40 -25.35
CA LYS A 586 19.95 11.87 -25.21
C LYS A 586 20.80 11.61 -26.45
N SER A 587 20.67 10.42 -27.03
CA SER A 587 21.47 9.99 -28.18
C SER A 587 20.73 9.04 -29.12
N ASN A 588 19.49 8.68 -28.79
CA ASN A 588 18.69 7.70 -29.51
C ASN A 588 17.22 8.13 -29.49
N ALA A 589 16.43 7.58 -30.42
CA ALA A 589 14.98 7.67 -30.31
C ALA A 589 14.53 6.83 -29.11
N ASP A 590 13.83 7.45 -28.17
CA ASP A 590 13.44 6.84 -26.90
C ASP A 590 11.91 6.87 -26.73
N SER A 591 11.38 5.84 -26.08
CA SER A 591 9.94 5.77 -25.80
C SER A 591 9.62 5.29 -24.39
N VAL A 592 8.52 5.80 -23.84
CA VAL A 592 7.89 5.38 -22.58
C VAL A 592 6.39 5.31 -22.80
N SER A 593 5.74 4.25 -22.32
CA SER A 593 4.29 4.12 -22.51
C SER A 593 3.55 3.40 -21.39
N ASN A 594 2.24 3.67 -21.28
CA ASN A 594 1.33 2.97 -20.39
C ASN A 594 1.80 3.00 -18.93
N ILE A 595 2.01 4.21 -18.41
CA ILE A 595 2.44 4.45 -17.03
C ILE A 595 1.24 4.92 -16.22
N TYR A 596 1.01 4.32 -15.07
CA TYR A 596 -0.04 4.72 -14.15
C TYR A 596 0.54 4.89 -12.75
N VAL A 597 0.36 6.08 -12.17
CA VAL A 597 0.81 6.40 -10.82
C VAL A 597 -0.38 6.90 -10.02
N SER A 598 -0.68 6.29 -8.87
CA SER A 598 -1.71 6.76 -7.95
C SER A 598 -1.23 6.80 -6.49
N ASP A 599 -1.85 7.70 -5.72
CA ASP A 599 -1.71 7.75 -4.27
C ASP A 599 -0.27 8.04 -3.81
N ALA A 600 0.39 9.02 -4.45
CA ALA A 600 1.76 9.40 -4.10
C ALA A 600 1.81 10.60 -3.15
N THR A 601 2.68 10.54 -2.15
CA THR A 601 3.03 11.67 -1.28
C THR A 601 4.46 12.12 -1.54
N MET A 602 4.63 13.36 -1.99
CA MET A 602 5.91 13.91 -2.41
C MET A 602 6.32 15.02 -1.45
N ILE A 603 7.42 14.81 -0.72
CA ILE A 603 7.84 15.62 0.42
C ILE A 603 9.20 16.25 0.14
N SER A 604 9.27 17.58 0.11
CA SER A 604 10.52 18.33 -0.08
C SER A 604 11.34 17.86 -1.28
N SER A 605 10.67 17.50 -2.36
CA SER A 605 11.28 17.06 -3.62
C SER A 605 11.53 18.25 -4.56
N SER A 606 12.47 18.14 -5.50
CA SER A 606 12.65 19.19 -6.53
C SER A 606 11.43 19.30 -7.46
N LYS A 607 10.70 18.20 -7.65
CA LYS A 607 9.37 18.16 -8.25
C LYS A 607 8.59 16.97 -7.70
N ALA A 608 7.27 17.04 -7.67
CA ALA A 608 6.45 15.88 -7.33
C ALA A 608 6.38 14.90 -8.51
N VAL A 609 6.00 15.36 -9.70
CA VAL A 609 6.02 14.55 -10.93
C VAL A 609 6.62 15.33 -12.10
N GLY A 610 7.12 14.64 -13.13
CA GLY A 610 7.51 15.34 -14.34
C GLY A 610 7.92 14.50 -15.53
N ILE A 611 8.23 15.17 -16.64
CA ILE A 611 8.70 14.60 -17.90
C ILE A 611 9.93 15.39 -18.37
N LYS A 612 11.02 14.69 -18.73
CA LYS A 612 12.29 15.29 -19.17
C LYS A 612 12.65 14.76 -20.56
N THR A 613 12.72 15.63 -21.57
CA THR A 613 13.13 15.26 -22.94
C THR A 613 14.22 16.19 -23.45
N TYR A 614 15.20 15.61 -24.15
CA TYR A 614 16.25 16.38 -24.83
C TYR A 614 15.67 17.12 -26.05
N PRO A 615 16.18 18.33 -26.38
CA PRO A 615 15.83 19.04 -27.61
C PRO A 615 16.38 18.33 -28.86
N MET A 616 16.10 18.86 -30.05
CA MET A 616 16.72 18.39 -31.29
C MET A 616 18.17 18.89 -31.42
N GLY A 617 18.95 18.30 -32.32
CA GLY A 617 20.36 18.66 -32.54
C GLY A 617 21.33 17.84 -31.68
N ASN A 618 22.65 18.06 -31.78
CA ASN A 618 23.69 17.37 -30.98
C ASN A 618 23.63 15.82 -30.97
N GLY A 619 23.06 15.22 -32.01
CA GLY A 619 22.85 13.76 -32.06
C GLY A 619 21.71 13.26 -31.16
N HIS A 620 20.91 14.15 -30.57
CA HIS A 620 19.73 13.81 -29.81
C HIS A 620 18.66 13.17 -30.69
N GLY A 621 17.97 12.18 -30.13
CA GLY A 621 16.87 11.50 -30.77
C GLY A 621 15.51 12.01 -30.30
N ILE A 622 14.47 11.61 -31.04
CA ILE A 622 13.09 11.94 -30.70
C ILE A 622 12.64 11.20 -29.44
N SER A 623 11.87 11.89 -28.58
CA SER A 623 11.24 11.29 -27.40
C SER A 623 9.75 11.05 -27.64
N THR A 624 9.25 9.85 -27.34
CA THR A 624 7.82 9.52 -27.42
C THR A 624 7.28 9.06 -26.07
N VAL A 625 6.32 9.78 -25.50
CA VAL A 625 5.66 9.45 -24.23
C VAL A 625 4.17 9.31 -24.48
N THR A 626 3.61 8.11 -24.24
CA THR A 626 2.20 7.84 -24.54
C THR A 626 1.47 7.19 -23.38
N ASN A 627 0.26 7.65 -23.08
CA ASN A 627 -0.62 7.07 -22.05
C ASN A 627 0.06 7.04 -20.67
N VAL A 628 0.28 8.22 -20.10
CA VAL A 628 0.87 8.38 -18.77
C VAL A 628 -0.10 9.13 -17.88
N THR A 629 -0.49 8.53 -16.77
CA THR A 629 -1.40 9.14 -15.80
C THR A 629 -0.74 9.23 -14.43
N TYR A 630 -0.76 10.42 -13.84
CA TYR A 630 -0.48 10.66 -12.43
C TYR A 630 -1.78 11.12 -11.77
N THR A 631 -2.25 10.40 -10.75
CA THR A 631 -3.50 10.74 -10.06
C THR A 631 -3.37 10.66 -8.54
N ASN A 632 -4.12 11.50 -7.82
CA ASN A 632 -4.10 11.58 -6.36
C ASN A 632 -2.68 11.82 -5.80
N ILE A 633 -2.09 12.96 -6.18
CA ILE A 633 -0.72 13.32 -5.80
C ILE A 633 -0.77 14.42 -4.73
N LYS A 634 -0.27 14.07 -3.54
CA LYS A 634 -0.10 15.00 -2.43
C LYS A 634 1.28 15.65 -2.49
N VAL A 635 1.32 16.97 -2.58
CA VAL A 635 2.54 17.78 -2.62
C VAL A 635 2.77 18.41 -1.25
N GLN A 636 3.94 18.18 -0.65
CA GLN A 636 4.32 18.74 0.63
C GLN A 636 5.71 19.36 0.54
N ASN A 637 5.76 20.68 0.33
CA ASN A 637 7.01 21.44 0.28
C ASN A 637 7.95 21.05 -0.87
N SER A 638 7.47 20.39 -1.92
CA SER A 638 8.25 20.17 -3.15
C SER A 638 8.29 21.44 -4.01
N ASP A 639 9.38 21.69 -4.75
CA ASP A 639 9.55 22.96 -5.48
C ASP A 639 8.50 23.14 -6.59
N TYR A 640 8.25 22.10 -7.38
CA TYR A 640 7.15 22.04 -8.34
C TYR A 640 6.23 20.85 -8.05
N ALA A 641 4.93 21.00 -8.31
CA ALA A 641 4.00 19.89 -8.36
C ALA A 641 4.13 19.10 -9.66
N ILE A 642 4.20 19.80 -10.80
CA ILE A 642 4.30 19.21 -12.13
C ILE A 642 5.38 19.95 -12.90
N GLN A 643 6.27 19.22 -13.56
CA GLN A 643 7.26 19.80 -14.46
C GLN A 643 7.33 19.04 -15.79
N ILE A 644 7.24 19.76 -16.92
CA ILE A 644 7.62 19.24 -18.24
C ILE A 644 8.82 20.06 -18.71
N GLN A 645 9.93 19.38 -18.99
CA GLN A 645 11.18 19.95 -19.48
C GLN A 645 11.44 19.44 -20.89
N SER A 646 11.49 20.36 -21.86
CA SER A 646 11.80 20.08 -23.26
C SER A 646 13.19 20.55 -23.69
N CYS A 647 13.97 21.13 -22.78
CA CYS A 647 15.33 21.64 -23.02
C CYS A 647 16.35 20.92 -22.12
N TYR A 648 16.07 19.66 -21.79
CA TYR A 648 16.90 18.94 -20.83
C TYR A 648 18.31 18.72 -21.38
N GLY A 649 19.32 19.13 -20.61
CA GLY A 649 20.74 18.93 -20.94
C GLY A 649 21.37 19.99 -21.83
N GLU A 650 20.62 21.02 -22.22
CA GLU A 650 21.07 22.14 -23.06
C GLU A 650 20.63 23.48 -22.46
N ASP A 651 21.07 24.60 -23.03
CA ASP A 651 20.66 25.94 -22.58
C ASP A 651 19.51 26.53 -23.41
N GLY A 652 18.95 27.66 -22.92
CA GLY A 652 17.82 28.32 -23.56
C GLY A 652 18.08 28.76 -25.00
N THR A 653 19.28 29.30 -25.28
CA THR A 653 19.66 29.76 -26.63
C THR A 653 19.75 28.59 -27.61
N TYR A 654 20.28 27.47 -27.16
CA TYR A 654 20.31 26.23 -27.94
C TYR A 654 18.89 25.77 -28.27
N CYS A 655 18.00 25.74 -27.28
CA CYS A 655 16.64 25.26 -27.45
C CYS A 655 15.73 26.20 -28.24
N GLU A 656 15.95 27.51 -28.20
CA GLU A 656 15.28 28.47 -29.08
C GLU A 656 15.61 28.20 -30.56
N THR A 657 16.87 27.88 -30.84
CA THR A 657 17.36 27.59 -32.19
C THR A 657 16.86 26.23 -32.69
N ASN A 658 17.08 25.19 -31.89
CA ASN A 658 16.85 23.82 -32.33
C ASN A 658 15.38 23.40 -32.11
N GLY A 659 14.77 23.83 -31.01
CA GLY A 659 13.44 23.39 -30.59
C GLY A 659 13.43 21.94 -30.08
N ASN A 660 12.24 21.46 -29.74
CA ASN A 660 12.02 20.10 -29.26
C ASN A 660 10.82 19.50 -30.00
N ASN A 661 10.97 18.26 -30.48
CA ASN A 661 9.99 17.53 -31.26
C ASN A 661 9.38 16.32 -30.52
N ALA A 662 9.44 16.32 -29.18
CA ALA A 662 8.90 15.22 -28.39
C ALA A 662 7.39 15.03 -28.65
N VAL A 663 6.97 13.77 -28.68
CA VAL A 663 5.57 13.37 -28.85
C VAL A 663 5.02 12.99 -27.50
N LEU A 664 4.26 13.88 -26.86
CA LEU A 664 3.54 13.63 -25.61
C LEU A 664 2.06 13.41 -25.93
N LYS A 665 1.56 12.20 -25.73
CA LYS A 665 0.18 11.81 -26.09
C LYS A 665 -0.55 11.14 -24.94
N GLY A 666 -1.76 11.58 -24.63
CA GLY A 666 -2.56 11.01 -23.54
C GLY A 666 -1.87 11.14 -22.18
N ILE A 667 -1.29 12.32 -21.89
CA ILE A 667 -0.70 12.60 -20.59
C ILE A 667 -1.76 13.23 -19.69
N VAL A 668 -1.96 12.66 -18.50
CA VAL A 668 -2.98 13.11 -17.55
C VAL A 668 -2.36 13.35 -16.19
N PHE A 669 -2.55 14.56 -15.68
CA PHE A 669 -2.30 14.93 -14.29
C PHE A 669 -3.66 15.20 -13.63
N GLU A 670 -4.02 14.42 -12.61
CA GLU A 670 -5.35 14.47 -12.00
C GLU A 670 -5.28 14.48 -10.47
N ASN A 671 -6.15 15.25 -9.81
CA ASN A 671 -6.28 15.27 -8.34
C ASN A 671 -4.96 15.57 -7.62
N PHE A 672 -4.35 16.72 -7.94
CA PHE A 672 -3.15 17.21 -7.26
C PHE A 672 -3.54 18.17 -6.14
N PHE A 673 -2.99 18.02 -4.94
CA PHE A 673 -3.31 18.89 -3.81
C PHE A 673 -2.11 19.07 -2.86
N GLY A 674 -2.16 20.12 -2.04
CA GLY A 674 -1.11 20.44 -1.06
C GLY A 674 -0.38 21.74 -1.40
N THR A 675 0.87 21.85 -0.99
CA THR A 675 1.64 23.11 -1.07
C THR A 675 3.04 22.90 -1.62
N THR A 676 3.46 23.74 -2.58
CA THR A 676 4.85 23.78 -3.02
C THR A 676 5.75 24.56 -2.05
N SER A 677 7.06 24.45 -2.25
CA SER A 677 8.08 25.14 -1.46
C SER A 677 8.07 26.66 -1.70
N LYS A 678 8.93 27.38 -0.98
CA LYS A 678 9.13 28.84 -1.15
C LYS A 678 10.15 29.19 -2.23
N LYS A 679 10.62 28.22 -3.03
CA LYS A 679 11.69 28.44 -4.01
C LYS A 679 11.23 29.18 -5.26
N TYR A 680 10.04 28.86 -5.78
CA TYR A 680 9.51 29.43 -7.01
C TYR A 680 8.12 30.11 -6.87
N PRO A 681 7.75 30.77 -5.76
CA PRO A 681 6.44 31.40 -5.65
C PRO A 681 6.27 32.52 -6.71
N PRO A 682 5.08 32.67 -7.29
CA PRO A 682 3.84 31.92 -7.05
C PRO A 682 3.71 30.63 -7.89
N THR A 683 4.75 30.23 -8.62
CA THR A 683 4.73 29.09 -9.52
C THR A 683 4.62 27.76 -8.77
N THR A 684 3.63 26.96 -9.13
CA THR A 684 3.40 25.60 -8.59
C THR A 684 3.63 24.51 -9.64
N ALA A 685 3.62 24.86 -10.93
CA ALA A 685 3.93 23.95 -12.02
C ALA A 685 4.56 24.70 -13.19
N ASN A 686 5.47 24.02 -13.90
CA ASN A 686 6.16 24.54 -15.08
C ASN A 686 6.06 23.54 -16.23
N LEU A 687 5.21 23.85 -17.21
CA LEU A 687 4.86 22.97 -18.32
C LEU A 687 5.47 23.52 -19.62
N ASN A 688 6.76 23.25 -19.84
CA ASN A 688 7.47 23.64 -21.05
C ASN A 688 7.39 22.52 -22.10
N CYS A 689 6.32 22.49 -22.89
CA CYS A 689 6.20 21.56 -24.01
C CYS A 689 7.05 22.02 -25.21
N GLY A 690 7.50 21.06 -26.03
CA GLY A 690 8.32 21.33 -27.20
C GLY A 690 7.57 22.05 -28.32
N ALA A 691 8.17 23.12 -28.87
CA ALA A 691 7.56 23.96 -29.90
C ALA A 691 7.31 23.26 -31.25
N LYS A 692 8.00 22.16 -31.52
CA LYS A 692 7.90 21.37 -32.76
C LYS A 692 7.35 19.96 -32.51
N GLY A 693 6.87 19.70 -31.30
CA GLY A 693 6.39 18.40 -30.83
C GLY A 693 4.86 18.30 -30.77
N THR A 694 4.37 17.21 -30.19
CA THR A 694 2.96 17.05 -29.81
C THR A 694 2.83 17.17 -28.31
N CYS A 695 1.86 17.95 -27.83
CA CYS A 695 1.58 18.13 -26.41
C CYS A 695 0.08 17.88 -26.13
N ASP A 696 -0.32 16.61 -26.05
CA ASP A 696 -1.65 16.21 -25.56
C ASP A 696 -1.55 15.89 -24.06
N VAL A 697 -1.58 16.97 -23.28
CA VAL A 697 -1.51 16.99 -21.82
C VAL A 697 -2.82 17.54 -21.27
N LYS A 698 -3.34 16.89 -20.22
CA LYS A 698 -4.53 17.31 -19.47
C LYS A 698 -4.21 17.40 -18.00
N VAL A 699 -4.65 18.49 -17.37
CA VAL A 699 -4.58 18.74 -15.94
C VAL A 699 -6.01 18.86 -15.42
N LYS A 700 -6.36 18.06 -14.42
CA LYS A 700 -7.70 18.01 -13.83
C LYS A 700 -7.60 18.10 -12.31
N ASN A 701 -8.55 18.81 -11.70
CA ASN A 701 -8.66 18.91 -10.23
C ASN A 701 -7.32 19.28 -9.57
N TYR A 702 -6.73 20.37 -10.04
CA TYR A 702 -5.43 20.86 -9.55
C TYR A 702 -5.65 21.91 -8.45
N ALA A 703 -5.40 21.51 -7.21
CA ALA A 703 -5.63 22.30 -6.00
C ALA A 703 -4.33 22.58 -5.23
N VAL A 704 -3.17 22.58 -5.92
CA VAL A 704 -1.89 22.91 -5.30
C VAL A 704 -1.72 24.43 -5.19
N LYS A 705 -1.23 24.89 -4.05
CA LYS A 705 -0.91 26.31 -3.80
C LYS A 705 0.59 26.49 -3.57
N ALA A 706 1.14 27.66 -3.88
CA ALA A 706 2.48 27.98 -3.43
C ALA A 706 2.48 28.25 -1.92
N GLY A 707 3.65 28.21 -1.28
CA GLY A 707 3.79 28.57 0.13
C GLY A 707 3.28 29.99 0.47
N SER A 708 3.09 30.87 -0.53
CA SER A 708 2.48 32.20 -0.40
C SER A 708 0.95 32.20 -0.37
N GLY A 709 0.27 31.07 -0.63
CA GLY A 709 -1.19 30.94 -0.68
C GLY A 709 -1.83 31.11 -2.06
N THR A 710 -1.08 31.63 -3.05
CA THR A 710 -1.47 31.73 -4.47
C THR A 710 -0.81 30.63 -5.30
N GLY A 711 -1.40 30.20 -6.42
CA GLY A 711 -0.79 29.21 -7.32
C GLY A 711 -0.81 29.68 -8.77
N GLN A 712 0.33 29.56 -9.47
CA GLN A 712 0.47 29.88 -10.88
C GLN A 712 1.07 28.69 -11.64
N VAL A 713 0.51 28.38 -12.80
CA VAL A 713 1.05 27.37 -13.72
C VAL A 713 1.70 28.10 -14.90
N LEU A 714 3.01 27.92 -15.07
CA LEU A 714 3.72 28.42 -16.24
C LEU A 714 3.55 27.43 -17.40
N CYS A 715 3.28 27.93 -18.59
CA CYS A 715 3.04 27.11 -19.77
C CYS A 715 3.76 27.67 -21.01
N ASN A 716 4.30 26.77 -21.83
CA ASN A 716 4.74 27.02 -23.21
C ASN A 716 4.31 25.84 -24.09
N ASN A 717 3.79 26.14 -25.28
CA ASN A 717 3.35 25.15 -26.28
C ASN A 717 2.38 24.08 -25.74
N THR A 718 1.57 24.43 -24.73
CA THR A 718 0.53 23.57 -24.15
C THR A 718 -0.77 23.65 -24.94
N PRO A 719 -1.63 22.62 -24.91
CA PRO A 719 -2.90 22.63 -25.64
C PRO A 719 -3.88 23.64 -25.02
N GLY A 720 -4.76 24.22 -25.84
CA GLY A 720 -5.85 25.08 -25.35
C GLY A 720 -6.82 24.38 -24.40
N SER A 721 -6.87 23.04 -24.44
CA SER A 721 -7.69 22.19 -23.58
C SER A 721 -6.93 21.66 -22.33
N LEU A 722 -5.89 22.36 -21.87
CA LEU A 722 -5.03 21.90 -20.77
C LEU A 722 -5.79 21.64 -19.47
N GLY A 723 -6.83 22.42 -19.14
CA GLY A 723 -7.65 22.24 -17.94
C GLY A 723 -7.24 23.07 -16.71
N VAL A 724 -6.22 23.92 -16.84
CA VAL A 724 -5.82 24.94 -15.84
C VAL A 724 -5.46 26.25 -16.53
N ALA A 725 -5.52 27.37 -15.80
CA ALA A 725 -5.10 28.67 -16.30
C ALA A 725 -3.57 28.73 -16.46
N CYS A 726 -3.12 29.22 -17.60
CA CYS A 726 -1.70 29.33 -17.94
C CYS A 726 -1.20 30.77 -17.84
N ALA A 727 -0.01 30.93 -17.26
CA ALA A 727 0.82 32.11 -17.41
C ALA A 727 2.00 31.80 -18.35
N LYS A 728 2.45 32.81 -19.10
CA LYS A 728 3.63 32.69 -19.96
C LYS A 728 4.91 32.59 -19.13
N GLY A 729 5.96 32.02 -19.71
CA GLY A 729 7.30 32.00 -19.12
C GLY A 729 7.76 30.63 -18.64
N ALA A 730 7.13 29.55 -19.08
CA ALA A 730 7.69 28.22 -18.87
C ALA A 730 9.06 28.10 -19.55
N SER A 731 10.01 27.52 -18.85
CA SER A 731 11.34 27.17 -19.34
C SER A 731 11.70 25.79 -18.79
N GLY A 732 12.68 25.10 -19.37
CA GLY A 732 12.94 23.72 -18.98
C GLY A 732 14.30 23.25 -19.40
#